data_AF-A0A2N0VVI4-F1
#
_entry.id   AF-A0A2N0VVI4-F1
#
_cell.length_a   1.000
_cell.length_b   1.000
_cell.length_c   1.000
_cell.angle_alpha   90.00
_cell.angle_beta   90.00
_cell.angle_gamma   90.00
#
_symmetry.space_group_name_H-M   'P 1'
#
loop_
_entity.id
_entity.type
_entity.pdbx_description
1 polymer ?
#
loop_
_entity_poly.entity_id
_entity_poly.type
_entity_poly.pdbx_seq_one_letter_code
_entity_poly.pdbx_strand_id
1 'polypeptide(L)'
;MSWLNSVLLALTSVPPYMVPATVIVLVSIAFLCFMFFYRVRAFNIINRLKKYTRSINSITNDKPENQLEHLKNLFVQPEFKHAWSEFSESLHPQTELVGSEEKVVKIRATAPSASYFSEQQLVDIPLNTEFFKHLPGILTGVGIIGTFYGLMIGLNHFDPSTPEQVTSSVNNLLHDVLYAFLGSAFAIFASILITWLEKMAIAKCYKYLEKFTASLDTLYDSGVGEEYLASLVKSSNESATQARHLKESLVTDLRDMLLHLAESQKVENERLANTLSTTYREAGSQFADQVSGAIENSLKSPLDKIAGAVQTASGDQSGMVQNMLQDVLTAFMAKLDTTFGQQFNNLNDMMGQTVGAIQTMQSGFSALLQDMRQVSDDSRQGSAQLIEQLLSEMKSGQQAMQAGMNDMLTSLQASVAKIGAEGEGAGERMARQLEKMFADSEAREKAQAEHMSAFIEAIQNSVQQGQSATMEKMANSVEALGGQLGSLFGQIDKGQQQISANQQANQQSLHEQTQRVMSDVDNQIKQLIETVASQHQGTTETLNRLAEQTNRQIQDMQNGAEKMRVAAERFEHAGDMVSQANHLTADVLNKAQSAGSSLSLATSELSSVVADYRNNREAVSKSIAMLEQLAANTQSEQTTRSQFITDLKQHSERLQSYNREAQTFMENVSDVLGKGFEDFSEGVSRSLDKTLGKLDVEMAKASTLLAGSVEQIGESVSELDDVLSRVRA
;
A
#
# COMPACT_ATOMS: atom_id res chain seq x y z
N MET A 1 37.09 -38.06 34.70
CA MET A 1 37.72 -37.63 35.98
C MET A 1 39.19 -37.22 35.82
N SER A 2 40.04 -37.97 35.09
CA SER A 2 41.47 -37.58 34.92
C SER A 2 41.68 -36.23 34.24
N TRP A 3 40.92 -35.93 33.18
CA TRP A 3 40.98 -34.63 32.49
C TRP A 3 40.58 -33.46 33.40
N LEU A 4 39.59 -33.66 34.27
CA LEU A 4 39.12 -32.65 35.21
C LEU A 4 40.17 -32.36 36.29
N ASN A 5 40.86 -33.40 36.77
CA ASN A 5 42.01 -33.23 37.67
C ASN A 5 43.21 -32.59 36.98
N SER A 6 43.49 -32.90 35.72
CA SER A 6 44.56 -32.24 34.96
C SER A 6 44.26 -30.75 34.71
N VAL A 7 43.01 -30.40 34.43
CA VAL A 7 42.55 -29.01 34.30
C VAL A 7 42.63 -28.29 35.64
N LEU A 8 42.21 -28.95 36.74
CA LEU A 8 42.26 -28.38 38.07
C LEU A 8 43.71 -28.16 38.55
N LEU A 9 44.64 -29.09 38.27
CA LEU A 9 46.07 -28.93 38.55
C LEU A 9 46.71 -27.82 37.71
N ALA A 10 46.32 -27.68 36.43
CA ALA A 10 46.80 -26.62 35.56
C ALA A 10 46.30 -25.23 36.02
N LEU A 11 45.08 -25.17 36.56
CA LEU A 11 44.50 -23.94 37.13
C LEU A 11 45.11 -23.60 38.50
N THR A 12 45.43 -24.59 39.35
CA THR A 12 45.95 -24.33 40.71
C THR A 12 47.47 -24.20 40.82
N SER A 13 48.22 -24.55 39.76
CA SER A 13 49.70 -24.43 39.71
C SER A 13 50.21 -23.03 39.38
N VAL A 14 49.31 -22.08 39.07
CA VAL A 14 49.67 -20.70 38.77
C VAL A 14 49.98 -19.95 40.07
N PRO A 15 51.13 -19.26 40.20
CA PRO A 15 51.44 -18.46 41.38
C PRO A 15 50.36 -17.38 41.61
N PRO A 16 49.90 -17.16 42.85
CA PRO A 16 48.77 -16.26 43.13
C PRO A 16 48.93 -14.84 42.58
N TYR A 17 50.16 -14.30 42.61
CA TYR A 17 50.48 -12.97 42.08
C TYR A 17 50.38 -12.85 40.55
N MET A 18 50.29 -13.97 39.82
CA MET A 18 50.17 -13.99 38.35
C MET A 18 48.71 -13.87 37.89
N VAL A 19 47.73 -14.14 38.76
CA VAL A 19 46.30 -13.99 38.47
C VAL A 19 45.88 -12.54 38.13
N PRO A 20 46.22 -11.52 38.94
CA PRO A 20 45.93 -10.14 38.55
C PRO A 20 46.69 -9.74 37.28
N ALA A 21 47.91 -10.23 37.09
CA ALA A 21 48.72 -9.91 35.92
C ALA A 21 48.08 -10.45 34.63
N THR A 22 47.52 -11.67 34.63
CA THR A 22 46.83 -12.22 33.45
C THR A 22 45.54 -11.47 33.14
N VAL A 23 44.75 -11.09 34.15
CA VAL A 23 43.55 -10.27 33.97
C VAL A 23 43.91 -8.89 33.41
N ILE A 24 44.92 -8.22 33.99
CA ILE A 24 45.38 -6.91 33.52
C ILE A 24 45.89 -7.01 32.07
N VAL A 25 46.71 -8.01 31.73
CA VAL A 25 47.22 -8.19 30.36
C VAL A 25 46.08 -8.44 29.38
N LEU A 26 45.12 -9.31 29.71
CA LEU A 26 43.98 -9.59 28.84
C LEU A 26 43.11 -8.34 28.62
N VAL A 27 42.81 -7.60 29.70
CA VAL A 27 42.08 -6.33 29.64
C VAL A 27 42.85 -5.28 28.83
N SER A 28 44.17 -5.18 29.00
CA SER A 28 45.02 -4.28 28.22
C SER A 28 45.05 -4.65 26.73
N ILE A 29 45.12 -5.94 26.38
CA ILE A 29 45.03 -6.40 24.99
C ILE A 29 43.67 -6.05 24.41
N ALA A 30 42.58 -6.34 25.12
CA ALA A 30 41.22 -5.98 24.68
C ALA A 30 41.05 -4.46 24.49
N PHE A 31 41.62 -3.66 25.39
CA PHE A 31 41.64 -2.20 25.29
C PHE A 31 42.44 -1.71 24.07
N LEU A 32 43.61 -2.29 23.80
CA LEU A 32 44.41 -1.98 22.62
C LEU A 32 43.70 -2.39 21.33
N CYS A 33 43.07 -3.57 21.30
CA CYS A 33 42.23 -4.01 20.19
C CYS A 33 41.06 -3.05 19.96
N PHE A 34 40.38 -2.59 21.01
CA PHE A 34 39.34 -1.56 20.91
C PHE A 34 39.90 -0.26 20.34
N MET A 35 41.05 0.21 20.85
CA MET A 35 41.65 1.45 20.37
C MET A 35 42.04 1.35 18.88
N PHE A 36 42.60 0.22 18.46
CA PHE A 36 43.02 0.00 17.07
C PHE A 36 41.84 -0.22 16.14
N PHE A 37 40.93 -1.14 16.44
CA PHE A 37 39.84 -1.50 15.52
C PHE A 37 38.67 -0.52 15.57
N TYR A 38 38.31 0.00 16.73
CA TYR A 38 37.15 0.88 16.87
C TYR A 38 37.53 2.36 16.69
N ARG A 39 38.50 2.88 17.46
CA ARG A 39 38.82 4.32 17.38
C ARG A 39 39.47 4.73 16.07
N VAL A 40 40.36 3.93 15.49
CA VAL A 40 40.99 4.27 14.19
C VAL A 40 39.93 4.29 13.09
N ARG A 41 39.04 3.29 13.06
CA ARG A 41 37.92 3.27 12.09
C ARG A 41 36.98 4.46 12.27
N ALA A 42 36.58 4.77 13.50
CA ALA A 42 35.76 5.94 13.79
C ALA A 42 36.43 7.24 13.33
N PHE A 43 37.73 7.39 13.58
CA PHE A 43 38.50 8.55 13.14
C PHE A 43 38.57 8.65 11.61
N ASN A 44 38.75 7.52 10.92
CA ASN A 44 38.74 7.47 9.47
C ASN A 44 37.39 7.86 8.88
N ILE A 45 36.28 7.37 9.44
CA ILE A 45 34.91 7.74 9.02
C ILE A 45 34.69 9.25 9.22
N ILE A 46 35.02 9.77 10.40
CA ILE A 46 34.89 11.21 10.70
C ILE A 46 35.70 12.06 9.71
N ASN A 47 36.95 11.68 9.42
CA ASN A 47 37.79 12.44 8.49
C ASN A 47 37.28 12.36 7.05
N ARG A 48 36.74 11.21 6.63
CA ARG A 48 36.11 11.06 5.32
C ARG A 48 34.86 11.92 5.20
N LEU A 49 33.94 11.84 6.18
CA LEU A 49 32.74 12.67 6.21
C LEU A 49 33.10 14.15 6.18
N LYS A 50 34.07 14.61 7.00
CA LYS A 50 34.59 15.99 6.93
C LYS A 50 35.14 16.37 5.55
N LYS A 51 35.88 15.47 4.89
CA LYS A 51 36.43 15.72 3.56
C LYS A 51 35.31 15.86 2.53
N TYR A 52 34.30 15.00 2.59
CA TYR A 52 33.13 15.07 1.72
C TYR A 52 32.30 16.32 1.98
N THR A 53 31.98 16.66 3.23
CA THR A 53 31.30 17.91 3.60
C THR A 53 32.04 19.13 3.06
N ARG A 54 33.37 19.19 3.16
CA ARG A 54 34.16 20.30 2.61
C ARG A 54 34.10 20.38 1.09
N SER A 55 34.12 19.24 0.40
CA SER A 55 34.06 19.17 -1.07
C SER A 55 32.67 19.56 -1.59
N ILE A 56 31.61 19.17 -0.86
CA ILE A 56 30.22 19.58 -1.12
C ILE A 56 30.06 21.09 -0.92
N ASN A 57 30.59 21.64 0.17
CA ASN A 57 30.49 23.08 0.44
C ASN A 57 31.29 23.95 -0.56
N SER A 58 32.31 23.41 -1.24
CA SER A 58 33.04 24.16 -2.27
C SER A 58 32.26 24.32 -3.58
N ILE A 59 31.29 23.45 -3.85
CA ILE A 59 30.50 23.46 -5.09
C ILE A 59 29.11 24.11 -4.94
N THR A 60 28.78 24.64 -3.75
CA THR A 60 27.45 25.21 -3.46
C THR A 60 27.05 26.34 -4.42
N ASN A 61 28.02 27.09 -4.97
CA ASN A 61 27.76 28.19 -5.90
C ASN A 61 27.97 27.80 -7.38
N ASP A 62 28.31 26.56 -7.69
CA ASP A 62 28.53 26.10 -9.06
C ASP A 62 27.21 25.81 -9.78
N LYS A 63 27.28 25.67 -11.12
CA LYS A 63 26.12 25.28 -11.92
C LYS A 63 25.62 23.87 -11.53
N PRO A 64 24.30 23.59 -11.60
CA PRO A 64 23.74 22.30 -11.19
C PRO A 64 24.35 21.09 -11.91
N GLU A 65 24.69 21.24 -13.19
CA GLU A 65 25.35 20.21 -14.01
C GLU A 65 26.76 19.89 -13.49
N ASN A 66 27.53 20.92 -13.13
CA ASN A 66 28.88 20.76 -12.56
C ASN A 66 28.81 20.17 -11.15
N GLN A 67 27.77 20.50 -10.37
CA GLN A 67 27.54 19.92 -9.05
C GLN A 67 27.31 18.40 -9.14
N LEU A 68 26.42 17.95 -10.03
CA LEU A 68 26.16 16.53 -10.28
C LEU A 68 27.42 15.77 -10.73
N GLU A 69 28.18 16.34 -11.66
CA GLU A 69 29.41 15.71 -12.16
C GLU A 69 30.48 15.63 -11.07
N HIS A 70 30.63 16.68 -10.27
CA HIS A 70 31.55 16.68 -9.13
C HIS A 70 31.16 15.65 -8.07
N LEU A 71 29.87 15.54 -7.73
CA LEU A 71 29.38 14.58 -6.75
C LEU A 71 29.51 13.14 -7.27
N LYS A 72 29.22 12.89 -8.54
CA LYS A 72 29.44 11.58 -9.19
C LYS A 72 30.91 11.15 -9.13
N ASN A 73 31.83 12.09 -9.32
CA ASN A 73 33.27 11.84 -9.21
C ASN A 73 33.74 11.72 -7.74
N LEU A 74 33.04 12.34 -6.79
CA LEU A 74 33.34 12.29 -5.36
C LEU A 74 32.92 10.95 -4.72
N PHE A 75 31.78 10.39 -5.14
CA PHE A 75 31.17 9.17 -4.60
C PHE A 75 31.50 7.90 -5.39
N VAL A 76 32.75 7.74 -5.83
CA VAL A 76 33.22 6.57 -6.58
C VAL A 76 33.39 5.33 -5.68
N GLN A 77 33.56 5.52 -4.38
CA GLN A 77 33.82 4.43 -3.44
C GLN A 77 32.58 3.56 -3.21
N PRO A 78 32.73 2.22 -3.14
CA PRO A 78 31.60 1.28 -3.13
C PRO A 78 30.60 1.51 -2.00
N GLU A 79 31.07 1.93 -0.82
CA GLU A 79 30.24 2.22 0.36
C GLU A 79 29.25 3.37 0.14
N PHE A 80 29.65 4.39 -0.62
CA PHE A 80 28.83 5.58 -0.90
C PHE A 80 28.21 5.54 -2.30
N LYS A 81 28.72 4.70 -3.20
CA LYS A 81 28.30 4.63 -4.61
C LYS A 81 26.83 4.25 -4.74
N HIS A 82 26.37 3.27 -3.96
CA HIS A 82 24.98 2.83 -4.00
C HIS A 82 24.02 3.86 -3.40
N ALA A 83 24.35 4.41 -2.23
CA ALA A 83 23.57 5.49 -1.62
C ALA A 83 23.50 6.74 -2.52
N TRP A 84 24.61 7.07 -3.19
CA TRP A 84 24.64 8.15 -4.17
C TRP A 84 23.82 7.84 -5.44
N SER A 85 23.86 6.60 -5.96
CA SER A 85 23.06 6.27 -7.15
C SER A 85 21.57 6.42 -6.86
N GLU A 86 21.09 5.89 -5.74
CA GLU A 86 19.68 6.02 -5.35
C GLU A 86 19.29 7.47 -5.07
N PHE A 87 20.14 8.22 -4.35
CA PHE A 87 19.90 9.64 -4.14
C PHE A 87 19.89 10.42 -5.47
N SER A 88 20.77 10.09 -6.42
CA SER A 88 20.82 10.76 -7.72
C SER A 88 19.58 10.50 -8.58
N GLU A 89 18.93 9.33 -8.44
CA GLU A 89 17.64 9.06 -9.08
C GLU A 89 16.50 9.88 -8.46
N SER A 90 16.64 10.26 -7.19
CA SER A 90 15.68 11.13 -6.51
C SER A 90 15.81 12.61 -6.88
N LEU A 91 16.86 13.00 -7.62
CA LEU A 91 17.10 14.36 -8.07
C LEU A 91 16.30 14.64 -9.34
N HIS A 92 15.42 15.63 -9.29
CA HIS A 92 14.60 16.03 -10.43
C HIS A 92 15.17 17.32 -11.07
N PRO A 93 15.58 17.30 -12.34
CA PRO A 93 15.95 18.51 -13.07
C PRO A 93 14.69 19.31 -13.42
N GLN A 94 14.66 20.60 -13.06
CA GLN A 94 13.64 21.55 -13.51
C GLN A 94 14.17 22.29 -14.73
N THR A 95 13.55 22.04 -15.88
CA THR A 95 13.82 22.76 -17.13
C THR A 95 12.89 23.94 -17.27
N GLU A 96 13.44 25.08 -17.71
CA GLU A 96 12.67 26.25 -18.12
C GLU A 96 13.04 26.58 -19.57
N LEU A 97 12.04 26.96 -20.36
CA LEU A 97 12.22 27.36 -21.76
C LEU A 97 12.81 28.78 -21.80
N VAL A 98 14.12 28.87 -22.00
CA VAL A 98 14.81 30.15 -22.22
C VAL A 98 15.01 30.31 -23.73
N GLY A 99 14.03 30.92 -24.40
CA GLY A 99 14.01 31.05 -25.85
C GLY A 99 13.38 29.84 -26.54
N SER A 100 14.14 29.10 -27.34
CA SER A 100 13.70 27.88 -28.05
C SER A 100 14.38 26.60 -27.55
N GLU A 101 15.21 26.69 -26.51
CA GLU A 101 15.89 25.55 -25.89
C GLU A 101 15.43 25.38 -24.44
N GLU A 102 15.17 24.14 -24.04
CA GLU A 102 14.97 23.77 -22.64
C GLU A 102 16.33 23.77 -21.92
N LYS A 103 16.49 24.62 -20.89
CA LYS A 103 17.68 24.59 -20.03
C LYS A 103 17.30 24.21 -18.62
N VAL A 104 18.11 23.35 -17.99
CA VAL A 104 17.96 22.99 -16.58
C VAL A 104 18.32 24.20 -15.73
N VAL A 105 17.33 24.82 -15.08
CA VAL A 105 17.52 26.02 -14.25
C VAL A 105 17.89 25.62 -12.83
N LYS A 106 17.28 24.54 -12.31
CA LYS A 106 17.53 24.04 -10.95
C LYS A 106 17.39 22.53 -10.89
N ILE A 107 18.06 21.91 -9.92
CA ILE A 107 17.86 20.51 -9.56
C ILE A 107 17.27 20.51 -8.15
N ARG A 108 16.23 19.71 -7.94
CA ARG A 108 15.56 19.60 -6.64
C ARG A 108 15.58 18.15 -6.16
N ALA A 109 15.61 17.97 -4.85
CA ALA A 109 15.56 16.65 -4.24
C ALA A 109 14.12 16.29 -3.88
N THR A 110 13.66 15.10 -4.29
CA THR A 110 12.32 14.58 -3.94
C THR A 110 12.27 13.98 -2.54
N ALA A 111 13.42 13.62 -1.97
CA ALA A 111 13.55 13.09 -0.62
C ALA A 111 14.84 13.59 0.06
N PRO A 112 14.88 13.65 1.42
CA PRO A 112 16.08 14.06 2.15
C PRO A 112 17.25 13.10 1.92
N SER A 113 18.47 13.62 1.83
CA SER A 113 19.66 12.79 1.65
C SER A 113 19.89 11.82 2.82
N ALA A 114 19.46 12.16 4.04
CA ALA A 114 19.57 11.29 5.21
C ALA A 114 18.82 9.95 5.07
N SER A 115 17.79 9.88 4.21
CA SER A 115 17.07 8.64 3.91
C SER A 115 17.93 7.62 3.16
N TYR A 116 18.83 8.10 2.29
CA TYR A 116 19.75 7.27 1.51
C TYR A 116 21.11 7.10 2.21
N PHE A 117 21.58 8.15 2.87
CA PHE A 117 22.81 8.16 3.66
C PHE A 117 22.52 7.83 5.13
N SER A 118 22.06 6.60 5.39
CA SER A 118 21.65 6.16 6.72
C SER A 118 22.80 5.97 7.72
N GLU A 119 22.52 6.20 9.00
CA GLU A 119 23.45 5.96 10.12
C GLU A 119 23.94 4.51 10.14
N GLN A 120 23.05 3.56 9.84
CA GLN A 120 23.34 2.14 9.90
C GLN A 120 24.39 1.73 8.85
N GLN A 121 24.25 2.22 7.62
CA GLN A 121 25.15 1.86 6.51
C GLN A 121 26.51 2.56 6.62
N LEU A 122 26.53 3.83 7.02
CA LEU A 122 27.71 4.68 6.95
C LEU A 122 28.54 4.71 8.24
N VAL A 123 27.92 4.38 9.38
CA VAL A 123 28.55 4.45 10.70
C VAL A 123 28.53 3.09 11.38
N ASP A 124 27.36 2.47 11.57
CA ASP A 124 27.24 1.30 12.45
C ASP A 124 27.89 0.03 11.89
N ILE A 125 27.63 -0.30 10.62
CA ILE A 125 28.21 -1.47 9.94
C ILE A 125 29.74 -1.38 9.87
N PRO A 126 30.37 -0.28 9.39
CA PRO A 126 31.83 -0.17 9.37
C PRO A 126 32.49 -0.20 10.75
N LEU A 127 31.79 0.28 11.79
CA LEU A 127 32.28 0.29 13.17
C LEU A 127 32.04 -1.02 13.92
N ASN A 128 31.22 -1.93 13.40
CA ASN A 128 30.75 -3.11 14.13
C ASN A 128 30.23 -2.74 15.53
N THR A 129 29.39 -1.70 15.61
CA THR A 129 28.87 -1.18 16.89
C THR A 129 28.20 -2.27 17.73
N GLU A 130 27.53 -3.22 17.08
CA GLU A 130 26.90 -4.37 17.70
C GLU A 130 27.87 -5.27 18.48
N PHE A 131 29.09 -5.47 18.00
CA PHE A 131 30.10 -6.26 18.73
C PHE A 131 30.66 -5.48 19.91
N PHE A 132 31.03 -4.21 19.68
CA PHE A 132 31.69 -3.39 20.68
C PHE A 132 30.76 -2.93 21.80
N LYS A 133 29.42 -2.93 21.61
CA LYS A 133 28.46 -2.65 22.69
C LYS A 133 28.52 -3.69 23.81
N HIS A 134 28.95 -4.92 23.51
CA HIS A 134 29.06 -6.01 24.48
C HIS A 134 30.43 -6.06 25.17
N LEU A 135 31.45 -5.42 24.59
CA LEU A 135 32.82 -5.45 25.11
C LEU A 135 32.94 -4.97 26.57
N PRO A 136 32.26 -3.89 27.01
CA PRO A 136 32.24 -3.49 28.41
C PRO A 136 31.73 -4.59 29.35
N GLY A 137 30.67 -5.30 28.96
CA GLY A 137 30.10 -6.40 29.73
C GLY A 137 31.00 -7.64 29.78
N ILE A 138 31.72 -7.92 28.69
CA ILE A 138 32.72 -8.99 28.66
C ILE A 138 33.86 -8.66 29.62
N LEU A 139 34.34 -7.41 29.64
CA LEU A 139 35.43 -6.99 30.53
C LEU A 139 35.04 -7.03 32.01
N THR A 140 33.83 -6.62 32.37
CA THR A 140 33.35 -6.76 33.76
C THR A 140 33.23 -8.24 34.13
N GLY A 141 32.72 -9.09 33.22
CA GLY A 141 32.70 -10.54 33.40
C GLY A 141 34.09 -11.14 33.64
N VAL A 142 35.09 -10.74 32.84
CA VAL A 142 36.49 -11.15 33.02
C VAL A 142 37.03 -10.71 34.39
N GLY A 143 36.69 -9.50 34.86
CA GLY A 143 37.06 -9.02 36.19
C GLY A 143 36.44 -9.86 37.32
N ILE A 144 35.15 -10.21 37.21
CA ILE A 144 34.44 -11.06 38.17
C ILE A 144 35.07 -12.47 38.20
N ILE A 145 35.28 -13.08 37.03
CA ILE A 145 35.92 -14.40 36.90
C ILE A 145 37.34 -14.36 37.50
N GLY A 146 38.11 -13.32 37.24
CA GLY A 146 39.44 -13.12 37.82
C GLY A 146 39.42 -13.04 39.35
N THR A 147 38.40 -12.39 39.91
CA THR A 147 38.21 -12.31 41.37
C THR A 147 37.94 -13.69 41.97
N PHE A 148 36.98 -14.43 41.40
CA PHE A 148 36.66 -15.78 41.85
C PHE A 148 37.84 -16.75 41.70
N TYR A 149 38.59 -16.63 40.60
CA TYR A 149 39.76 -17.43 40.35
C TYR A 149 40.89 -17.15 41.35
N GLY A 150 41.13 -15.88 41.69
CA GLY A 150 42.09 -15.49 42.72
C GLY A 150 41.70 -15.97 44.12
N LEU A 151 40.40 -15.90 44.47
CA LEU A 151 39.89 -16.46 45.73
C LEU A 151 40.06 -17.98 45.80
N MET A 152 39.80 -18.69 44.70
CA MET A 152 39.97 -20.14 44.62
C MET A 152 41.43 -20.56 44.84
N ILE A 153 42.39 -19.82 44.26
CA ILE A 153 43.82 -20.06 44.46
C ILE A 153 44.24 -19.73 45.88
N GLY A 154 43.77 -18.63 46.46
CA GLY A 154 44.07 -18.26 47.85
C GLY A 154 43.58 -19.32 48.84
N LEU A 155 42.34 -19.82 48.65
CA LEU A 155 41.77 -20.88 49.48
C LEU A 155 42.51 -22.22 49.33
N ASN A 156 43.07 -22.52 48.16
CA ASN A 156 43.84 -23.74 47.94
C ASN A 156 45.21 -23.73 48.66
N HIS A 157 45.75 -22.55 48.99
CA HIS A 157 46.99 -22.40 49.74
C HIS A 157 46.75 -22.30 51.27
N PHE A 158 45.52 -22.47 51.74
CA PHE A 158 45.18 -22.41 53.15
C PHE A 158 45.47 -23.76 53.83
N ASP A 159 46.46 -23.78 54.74
CA ASP A 159 46.83 -24.97 55.52
C ASP A 159 46.50 -24.78 57.01
N PRO A 160 45.47 -25.45 57.55
CA PRO A 160 45.07 -25.35 58.96
C PRO A 160 45.85 -26.27 59.91
N SER A 161 46.98 -26.88 59.47
CA SER A 161 47.65 -27.95 60.22
C SER A 161 48.31 -27.50 61.55
N THR A 162 48.75 -26.24 61.70
CA THR A 162 49.33 -25.73 62.96
C THR A 162 48.95 -24.26 63.24
N PRO A 163 48.92 -23.80 64.51
CA PRO A 163 48.56 -22.42 64.86
C PRO A 163 49.44 -21.34 64.21
N GLU A 164 50.75 -21.59 64.08
CA GLU A 164 51.67 -20.68 63.39
C GLU A 164 51.42 -20.65 61.88
N GLN A 165 51.16 -21.82 61.26
CA GLN A 165 50.82 -21.90 59.83
C GLN A 165 49.47 -21.26 59.53
N VAL A 166 48.48 -21.32 60.42
CA VAL A 166 47.20 -20.63 60.24
C VAL A 166 47.39 -19.12 60.12
N THR A 167 48.23 -18.51 60.97
CA THR A 167 48.46 -17.05 60.92
C THR A 167 49.19 -16.64 59.63
N SER A 168 50.18 -17.41 59.21
CA SER A 168 50.88 -17.18 57.92
C SER A 168 49.97 -17.41 56.71
N SER A 169 49.11 -18.44 56.76
CA SER A 169 48.15 -18.78 55.71
C SER A 169 47.09 -17.70 55.55
N VAL A 170 46.59 -17.14 56.67
CA VAL A 170 45.64 -16.03 56.66
C VAL A 170 46.26 -14.76 56.07
N ASN A 171 47.51 -14.44 56.40
CA ASN A 171 48.19 -13.28 55.82
C ASN A 171 48.38 -13.41 54.30
N ASN A 172 48.74 -14.61 53.82
CA ASN A 172 48.85 -14.89 52.38
C ASN A 172 47.48 -14.85 51.69
N LEU A 173 46.45 -15.42 52.30
CA LEU A 173 45.07 -15.37 51.81
C LEU A 173 44.60 -13.92 51.63
N LEU A 174 44.84 -13.04 52.60
CA LEU A 174 44.45 -11.64 52.52
C LEU A 174 45.16 -10.90 51.37
N HIS A 175 46.43 -11.21 51.10
CA HIS A 175 47.16 -10.64 49.97
C HIS A 175 46.61 -11.17 48.64
N ASP A 176 46.34 -12.47 48.52
CA ASP A 176 45.78 -13.08 47.32
C ASP A 176 44.39 -12.54 46.97
N VAL A 177 43.55 -12.36 47.99
CA VAL A 177 42.24 -11.71 47.89
C VAL A 177 42.40 -10.27 47.38
N LEU A 178 43.29 -9.48 48.01
CA LEU A 178 43.53 -8.09 47.64
C LEU A 178 43.99 -7.96 46.18
N TYR A 179 44.89 -8.83 45.74
CA TYR A 179 45.36 -8.86 44.35
C TYR A 179 44.24 -9.20 43.36
N ALA A 180 43.39 -10.17 43.68
CA ALA A 180 42.23 -10.53 42.87
C ALA A 180 41.25 -9.36 42.71
N PHE A 181 41.01 -8.60 43.80
CA PHE A 181 40.20 -7.38 43.77
C PHE A 181 40.83 -6.27 42.92
N LEU A 182 42.16 -6.10 42.96
CA LEU A 182 42.86 -5.08 42.18
C LEU A 182 42.72 -5.32 40.66
N GLY A 183 42.84 -6.59 40.22
CA GLY A 183 42.63 -6.97 38.83
C GLY A 183 41.21 -6.71 38.35
N SER A 184 40.21 -6.96 39.20
CA SER A 184 38.80 -6.68 38.93
C SER A 184 38.50 -5.19 38.87
N ALA A 185 39.06 -4.40 39.79
CA ALA A 185 38.95 -2.95 39.78
C ALA A 185 39.52 -2.36 38.47
N PHE A 186 40.65 -2.88 37.99
CA PHE A 186 41.21 -2.48 36.69
C PHE A 186 40.29 -2.83 35.52
N ALA A 187 39.69 -4.03 35.52
CA ALA A 187 38.76 -4.47 34.48
C ALA A 187 37.47 -3.61 34.45
N ILE A 188 36.92 -3.28 35.62
CA ILE A 188 35.75 -2.39 35.75
C ILE A 188 36.10 -0.97 35.28
N PHE A 189 37.25 -0.44 35.70
CA PHE A 189 37.71 0.88 35.26
C PHE A 189 37.89 0.92 33.73
N ALA A 190 38.52 -0.09 33.15
CA ALA A 190 38.71 -0.20 31.70
C ALA A 190 37.36 -0.32 30.95
N SER A 191 36.40 -1.05 31.51
CA SER A 191 35.04 -1.19 30.96
C SER A 191 34.30 0.15 30.91
N ILE A 192 34.35 0.93 31.99
CA ILE A 192 33.77 2.28 32.06
C ILE A 192 34.45 3.21 31.06
N LEU A 193 35.79 3.16 30.99
CA LEU A 193 36.58 3.99 30.08
C LEU A 193 36.26 3.67 28.61
N ILE A 194 36.18 2.39 28.24
CA ILE A 194 35.80 1.96 26.90
C ILE A 194 34.38 2.42 26.55
N THR A 195 33.42 2.26 27.46
CA THR A 195 32.03 2.71 27.24
C THR A 195 31.99 4.22 26.97
N TRP A 196 32.70 5.00 27.77
CA TRP A 196 32.77 6.46 27.57
C TRP A 196 33.42 6.83 26.23
N LEU A 197 34.53 6.18 25.86
CA LEU A 197 35.22 6.41 24.58
C LEU A 197 34.38 5.97 23.38
N GLU A 198 33.66 4.86 23.51
CA GLU A 198 32.75 4.29 22.50
C GLU A 198 31.62 5.27 22.19
N LYS A 199 30.90 5.72 23.23
CA LYS A 199 29.82 6.72 23.11
C LYS A 199 30.32 8.06 22.58
N MET A 200 31.49 8.52 23.00
CA MET A 200 32.05 9.77 22.48
C MET A 200 32.45 9.65 20.99
N ALA A 201 32.96 8.50 20.56
CA ALA A 201 33.35 8.29 19.17
C ALA A 201 32.13 8.17 18.24
N ILE A 202 31.11 7.39 18.62
CA ILE A 202 29.90 7.22 17.80
C ILE A 202 29.11 8.53 17.67
N ALA A 203 28.94 9.28 18.77
CA ALA A 203 28.28 10.59 18.75
C ALA A 203 28.99 11.59 17.82
N LYS A 204 30.33 11.53 17.74
CA LYS A 204 31.08 12.33 16.76
C LYS A 204 30.83 11.87 15.34
N CYS A 205 30.72 10.56 15.08
CA CYS A 205 30.42 10.05 13.74
C CYS A 205 29.05 10.53 13.28
N TYR A 206 27.99 10.36 14.09
CA TYR A 206 26.65 10.86 13.78
C TYR A 206 26.61 12.36 13.55
N LYS A 207 27.28 13.16 14.41
CA LYS A 207 27.38 14.62 14.22
C LYS A 207 28.00 15.02 12.89
N TYR A 208 29.02 14.29 12.40
CA TYR A 208 29.62 14.59 11.10
C TYR A 208 28.85 14.00 9.93
N LEU A 209 28.09 12.93 10.14
CA LEU A 209 27.16 12.38 9.16
C LEU A 209 26.01 13.37 8.93
N GLU A 210 25.40 13.88 9.98
CA GLU A 210 24.35 14.90 9.92
C GLU A 210 24.83 16.18 9.24
N LYS A 211 26.07 16.63 9.53
CA LYS A 211 26.67 17.75 8.81
C LYS A 211 26.90 17.46 7.33
N PHE A 212 27.23 16.23 6.99
CA PHE A 212 27.42 15.81 5.61
C PHE A 212 26.08 15.77 4.85
N THR A 213 25.04 15.16 5.43
CA THR A 213 23.70 15.12 4.83
C THR A 213 23.10 16.51 4.73
N ALA A 214 23.21 17.34 5.77
CA ALA A 214 22.75 18.73 5.73
C ALA A 214 23.46 19.54 4.64
N SER A 215 24.79 19.41 4.50
CA SER A 215 25.52 20.05 3.39
C SER A 215 25.05 19.57 2.02
N LEU A 216 24.72 18.28 1.88
CA LEU A 216 24.20 17.72 0.65
C LEU A 216 22.78 18.21 0.34
N ASP A 217 21.92 18.27 1.35
CA ASP A 217 20.55 18.80 1.26
C ASP A 217 20.56 20.28 0.91
N THR A 218 21.51 21.08 1.42
CA THR A 218 21.59 22.51 1.06
C THR A 218 21.94 22.76 -0.41
N LEU A 219 22.43 21.77 -1.15
CA LEU A 219 22.66 21.92 -2.59
C LEU A 219 21.35 21.89 -3.40
N TYR A 220 20.31 21.26 -2.88
CA TYR A 220 19.07 21.00 -3.63
C TYR A 220 17.86 21.49 -2.84
N ASP A 221 17.01 22.27 -3.50
CA ASP A 221 15.77 22.71 -2.86
C ASP A 221 14.81 21.52 -2.69
N SER A 222 14.08 21.49 -1.57
CA SER A 222 13.12 20.42 -1.25
C SER A 222 11.75 20.73 -1.86
N GLY A 223 10.82 19.77 -1.79
CA GLY A 223 9.40 20.05 -2.05
C GLY A 223 8.95 20.01 -3.51
N VAL A 224 9.52 19.10 -4.30
CA VAL A 224 9.10 18.87 -5.70
C VAL A 224 7.61 18.49 -5.80
N GLY A 225 7.11 17.65 -4.89
CA GLY A 225 5.73 17.14 -4.94
C GLY A 225 4.65 18.19 -4.72
N GLU A 226 4.83 19.11 -3.77
CA GLU A 226 3.81 20.09 -3.40
C GLU A 226 3.63 21.16 -4.49
N GLU A 227 4.72 21.60 -5.12
CA GLU A 227 4.67 22.59 -6.20
C GLU A 227 4.18 21.98 -7.52
N TYR A 228 4.49 20.70 -7.81
CA TYR A 228 3.86 19.99 -8.92
C TYR A 228 2.37 19.79 -8.70
N LEU A 229 1.95 19.42 -7.48
CA LEU A 229 0.53 19.34 -7.13
C LEU A 229 -0.14 20.72 -7.27
N ALA A 230 0.49 21.78 -6.78
CA ALA A 230 -0.01 23.15 -6.94
C ALA A 230 -0.09 23.57 -8.41
N SER A 231 0.92 23.24 -9.21
CA SER A 231 0.96 23.55 -10.65
C SER A 231 -0.06 22.74 -11.43
N LEU A 232 -0.26 21.47 -11.08
CA LEU A 232 -1.29 20.60 -11.66
C LEU A 232 -2.69 21.13 -11.32
N VAL A 233 -2.92 21.50 -10.06
CA VAL A 233 -4.18 22.12 -9.61
C VAL A 233 -4.40 23.45 -10.32
N LYS A 234 -3.37 24.28 -10.46
CA LYS A 234 -3.43 25.55 -11.19
C LYS A 234 -3.76 25.32 -12.67
N SER A 235 -3.04 24.43 -13.35
CA SER A 235 -3.29 24.05 -14.75
C SER A 235 -4.69 23.46 -14.93
N SER A 236 -5.19 22.68 -13.96
CA SER A 236 -6.54 22.16 -13.96
C SER A 236 -7.58 23.27 -13.80
N ASN A 237 -7.32 24.25 -12.93
CA ASN A 237 -8.21 25.39 -12.73
C ASN A 237 -8.24 26.33 -13.94
N GLU A 238 -7.08 26.57 -14.56
CA GLU A 238 -6.94 27.31 -15.81
C GLU A 238 -7.64 26.58 -16.96
N SER A 239 -7.51 25.25 -17.06
CA SER A 239 -8.23 24.43 -18.04
C SER A 239 -9.75 24.46 -17.83
N ALA A 240 -10.22 24.41 -16.58
CA ALA A 240 -11.64 24.56 -16.26
C ALA A 240 -12.16 25.95 -16.66
N THR A 241 -11.36 26.99 -16.48
CA THR A 241 -11.67 28.36 -16.89
C THR A 241 -11.72 28.49 -18.41
N GLN A 242 -10.73 27.94 -19.11
CA GLN A 242 -10.68 27.86 -20.58
C GLN A 242 -11.88 27.09 -21.14
N ALA A 243 -12.25 25.95 -20.56
CA ALA A 243 -13.43 25.18 -20.96
C ALA A 243 -14.74 25.98 -20.77
N ARG A 244 -14.81 26.80 -19.71
CA ARG A 244 -15.95 27.71 -19.49
C ARG A 244 -16.01 28.80 -20.54
N HIS A 245 -14.87 29.42 -20.88
CA HIS A 245 -14.80 30.39 -21.97
C HIS A 245 -15.14 29.78 -23.32
N LEU A 246 -14.66 28.57 -23.61
CA LEU A 246 -14.98 27.85 -24.84
C LEU A 246 -16.49 27.59 -24.94
N LYS A 247 -17.11 27.12 -23.85
CA LYS A 247 -18.57 26.95 -23.76
C LYS A 247 -19.30 28.27 -24.04
N GLU A 248 -18.86 29.37 -23.43
CA GLU A 248 -19.54 30.66 -23.52
C GLU A 248 -19.39 31.30 -24.92
N SER A 249 -18.21 31.17 -25.53
CA SER A 249 -17.96 31.55 -26.93
C SER A 249 -18.79 30.69 -27.88
N LEU A 250 -18.78 29.36 -27.72
CA LEU A 250 -19.54 28.44 -28.56
C LEU A 250 -21.04 28.74 -28.51
N VAL A 251 -21.60 28.99 -27.32
CA VAL A 251 -23.02 29.33 -27.15
C VAL A 251 -23.34 30.68 -27.80
N THR A 252 -22.44 31.65 -27.70
CA THR A 252 -22.59 32.97 -28.32
C THR A 252 -22.52 32.89 -29.83
N ASP A 253 -21.52 32.20 -30.37
CA ASP A 253 -21.33 32.03 -31.82
C ASP A 253 -22.46 31.21 -32.45
N LEU A 254 -22.96 30.16 -31.79
CA LEU A 254 -24.14 29.42 -32.24
C LEU A 254 -25.40 30.28 -32.25
N ARG A 255 -25.60 31.11 -31.21
CA ARG A 255 -26.74 32.03 -31.15
C ARG A 255 -26.67 33.06 -32.28
N ASP A 256 -25.51 33.67 -32.49
CA ASP A 256 -25.34 34.70 -33.51
C ASP A 256 -25.45 34.11 -34.92
N MET A 257 -24.93 32.90 -35.14
CA MET A 257 -25.12 32.17 -36.39
C MET A 257 -26.60 31.85 -36.64
N LEU A 258 -27.34 31.37 -35.63
CA LEU A 258 -28.78 31.10 -35.74
C LEU A 258 -29.61 32.36 -36.00
N LEU A 259 -29.25 33.49 -35.37
CA LEU A 259 -29.88 34.78 -35.62
C LEU A 259 -29.59 35.27 -37.04
N HIS A 260 -28.35 35.16 -37.51
CA HIS A 260 -27.98 35.50 -38.89
C HIS A 260 -28.69 34.62 -39.91
N LEU A 261 -28.86 33.33 -39.64
CA LEU A 261 -29.55 32.40 -40.54
C LEU A 261 -31.05 32.73 -40.62
N ALA A 262 -31.68 33.06 -39.48
CA ALA A 262 -33.07 33.48 -39.43
C ALA A 262 -33.30 34.86 -40.13
N GLU A 263 -32.40 35.82 -39.92
CA GLU A 263 -32.43 37.12 -40.58
C GLU A 263 -32.24 36.98 -42.10
N SER A 264 -31.27 36.18 -42.54
CA SER A 264 -31.03 35.90 -43.96
C SER A 264 -32.24 35.23 -44.61
N GLN A 265 -32.85 34.24 -43.95
CA GLN A 265 -34.06 33.58 -44.44
C GLN A 265 -35.25 34.55 -44.55
N LYS A 266 -35.37 35.50 -43.63
CA LYS A 266 -36.41 36.54 -43.68
C LYS A 266 -36.19 37.50 -44.85
N VAL A 267 -34.96 38.00 -45.03
CA VAL A 267 -34.60 38.88 -46.15
C VAL A 267 -34.79 38.18 -47.50
N GLU A 268 -34.47 36.91 -47.58
CA GLU A 268 -34.65 36.10 -48.79
C GLU A 268 -36.14 35.84 -49.08
N ASN A 269 -36.96 35.59 -48.05
CA ASN A 269 -38.41 35.51 -48.17
C ASN A 269 -39.05 36.86 -48.58
N GLU A 270 -38.57 37.98 -48.05
CA GLU A 270 -39.04 39.31 -48.47
C GLU A 270 -38.66 39.61 -49.93
N ARG A 271 -37.47 39.19 -50.37
CA ARG A 271 -37.06 39.28 -51.78
C ARG A 271 -37.93 38.41 -52.69
N LEU A 272 -38.26 37.19 -52.26
CA LEU A 272 -39.18 36.30 -52.97
C LEU A 272 -40.59 36.92 -53.07
N ALA A 273 -41.11 37.45 -51.96
CA ALA A 273 -42.42 38.11 -51.92
C ALA A 273 -42.47 39.37 -52.81
N ASN A 274 -41.41 40.19 -52.80
CA ASN A 274 -41.31 41.35 -53.69
C ASN A 274 -41.20 40.94 -55.15
N THR A 275 -40.43 39.91 -55.49
CA THR A 275 -40.29 39.42 -56.87
C THR A 275 -41.63 38.88 -57.38
N LEU A 276 -42.35 38.09 -56.57
CA LEU A 276 -43.71 37.64 -56.89
C LEU A 276 -44.68 38.81 -57.06
N SER A 277 -44.66 39.80 -56.17
CA SER A 277 -45.52 40.99 -56.26
C SER A 277 -45.25 41.80 -57.53
N THR A 278 -43.98 41.98 -57.89
CA THR A 278 -43.58 42.71 -59.12
C THR A 278 -44.02 41.96 -60.37
N THR A 279 -43.82 40.64 -60.40
CA THR A 279 -44.23 39.77 -61.51
C THR A 279 -45.75 39.73 -61.66
N TYR A 280 -46.50 39.68 -60.55
CA TYR A 280 -47.97 39.77 -60.56
C TYR A 280 -48.47 41.13 -61.07
N ARG A 281 -47.79 42.22 -60.71
CA ARG A 281 -48.15 43.57 -61.16
C ARG A 281 -47.85 43.78 -62.64
N GLU A 282 -46.74 43.24 -63.14
CA GLU A 282 -46.38 43.25 -64.56
C GLU A 282 -47.32 42.37 -65.39
N ALA A 283 -47.63 41.16 -64.92
CA ALA A 283 -48.64 40.30 -65.55
C ALA A 283 -50.03 40.94 -65.56
N GLY A 284 -50.42 41.63 -64.47
CA GLY A 284 -51.68 42.38 -64.38
C GLY A 284 -51.74 43.59 -65.30
N SER A 285 -50.62 44.30 -65.50
CA SER A 285 -50.54 45.41 -66.46
C SER A 285 -50.61 44.92 -67.90
N GLN A 286 -49.91 43.83 -68.24
CA GLN A 286 -49.98 43.23 -69.57
C GLN A 286 -51.38 42.67 -69.87
N PHE A 287 -52.06 42.12 -68.87
CA PHE A 287 -53.46 41.71 -68.98
C PHE A 287 -54.38 42.91 -69.27
N ALA A 288 -54.19 44.04 -68.57
CA ALA A 288 -54.98 45.25 -68.80
C ALA A 288 -54.76 45.83 -70.21
N ASP A 289 -53.52 45.85 -70.71
CA ASP A 289 -53.20 46.33 -72.06
C ASP A 289 -53.74 45.40 -73.16
N GLN A 290 -53.65 44.08 -72.97
CA GLN A 290 -54.20 43.11 -73.94
C GLN A 290 -55.73 43.14 -73.96
N VAL A 291 -56.39 43.27 -72.81
CA VAL A 291 -57.84 43.40 -72.73
C VAL A 291 -58.30 44.74 -73.32
N SER A 292 -57.60 45.84 -73.03
CA SER A 292 -57.90 47.16 -73.60
C SER A 292 -57.76 47.18 -75.13
N GLY A 293 -56.66 46.62 -75.66
CA GLY A 293 -56.44 46.50 -77.11
C GLY A 293 -57.42 45.56 -77.82
N ALA A 294 -57.83 44.47 -77.17
CA ALA A 294 -58.85 43.56 -77.69
C ALA A 294 -60.24 44.21 -77.70
N ILE A 295 -60.61 44.95 -76.65
CA ILE A 295 -61.86 45.70 -76.56
C ILE A 295 -61.90 46.83 -77.59
N GLU A 296 -60.82 47.60 -77.75
CA GLU A 296 -60.73 48.67 -78.76
C GLU A 296 -60.90 48.10 -80.17
N ASN A 297 -60.17 47.04 -80.53
CA ASN A 297 -60.27 46.46 -81.86
C ASN A 297 -61.60 45.70 -82.12
N SER A 298 -62.17 45.09 -81.07
CA SER A 298 -63.44 44.34 -81.16
C SER A 298 -64.66 45.24 -81.27
N LEU A 299 -64.67 46.40 -80.59
CA LEU A 299 -65.84 47.29 -80.53
C LEU A 299 -65.78 48.44 -81.54
N LYS A 300 -64.59 48.91 -81.91
CA LYS A 300 -64.40 50.03 -82.85
C LYS A 300 -64.95 49.73 -84.24
N SER A 301 -64.65 48.56 -84.80
CA SER A 301 -65.12 48.21 -86.15
C SER A 301 -66.65 48.04 -86.25
N PRO A 302 -67.34 47.38 -85.29
CA PRO A 302 -68.80 47.40 -85.23
C PRO A 302 -69.39 48.80 -85.01
N LEU A 303 -68.79 49.62 -84.13
CA LEU A 303 -69.25 50.99 -83.86
C LEU A 303 -69.10 51.92 -85.07
N ASP A 304 -67.99 51.83 -85.81
CA ASP A 304 -67.78 52.58 -87.06
C ASP A 304 -68.76 52.13 -88.15
N LYS A 305 -69.05 50.82 -88.23
CA LYS A 305 -70.10 50.30 -89.12
C LYS A 305 -71.49 50.79 -88.73
N ILE A 306 -71.80 50.87 -87.44
CA ILE A 306 -73.05 51.47 -86.93
C ILE A 306 -73.11 52.97 -87.24
N ALA A 307 -72.02 53.71 -87.09
CA ALA A 307 -71.94 55.13 -87.43
C ALA A 307 -72.16 55.37 -88.93
N GLY A 308 -71.52 54.59 -89.81
CA GLY A 308 -71.73 54.66 -91.27
C GLY A 308 -73.14 54.22 -91.70
N ALA A 309 -73.70 53.22 -91.03
CA ALA A 309 -75.08 52.78 -91.18
C ALA A 309 -76.10 53.86 -90.81
N VAL A 310 -75.90 54.56 -89.69
CA VAL A 310 -76.76 55.65 -89.21
C VAL A 310 -76.63 56.90 -90.09
N GLN A 311 -75.42 57.19 -90.58
CA GLN A 311 -75.18 58.28 -91.55
C GLN A 311 -75.95 58.05 -92.87
N THR A 312 -76.08 56.79 -93.30
CA THR A 312 -76.79 56.40 -94.53
C THR A 312 -78.31 56.33 -94.30
N ALA A 313 -78.76 55.91 -93.11
CA ALA A 313 -80.17 55.80 -92.74
C ALA A 313 -80.86 57.15 -92.44
N SER A 314 -80.10 58.22 -92.21
CA SER A 314 -80.64 59.57 -91.98
C SER A 314 -81.22 60.24 -93.24
N GLY A 315 -81.13 59.59 -94.41
CA GLY A 315 -81.52 60.15 -95.71
C GLY A 315 -82.87 59.73 -96.28
N ASP A 316 -83.41 58.53 -96.00
CA ASP A 316 -84.72 58.12 -96.53
C ASP A 316 -85.37 56.89 -95.85
N GLN A 317 -86.69 57.01 -95.63
CA GLN A 317 -87.75 56.06 -95.22
C GLN A 317 -87.48 54.84 -94.28
N SER A 318 -88.06 55.00 -93.08
CA SER A 318 -88.52 54.14 -91.97
C SER A 318 -88.89 52.64 -92.12
N GLY A 319 -88.36 51.88 -93.10
CA GLY A 319 -88.59 50.42 -93.19
C GLY A 319 -87.35 49.55 -92.94
N MET A 320 -86.13 50.05 -93.20
CA MET A 320 -84.91 49.21 -93.17
C MET A 320 -84.22 49.11 -91.81
N VAL A 321 -84.51 50.03 -90.88
CA VAL A 321 -83.78 50.14 -89.59
C VAL A 321 -84.03 48.92 -88.70
N GLN A 322 -85.21 48.30 -88.77
CA GLN A 322 -85.55 47.16 -87.90
C GLN A 322 -84.79 45.88 -88.30
N ASN A 323 -84.69 45.60 -89.62
CA ASN A 323 -83.85 44.51 -90.12
C ASN A 323 -82.36 44.80 -89.91
N MET A 324 -81.91 46.04 -90.06
CA MET A 324 -80.51 46.41 -89.82
C MET A 324 -80.11 46.30 -88.35
N LEU A 325 -80.97 46.71 -87.41
CA LEU A 325 -80.71 46.55 -85.98
C LEU A 325 -80.72 45.07 -85.58
N GLN A 326 -81.58 44.26 -86.20
CA GLN A 326 -81.60 42.82 -85.99
C GLN A 326 -80.34 42.14 -86.55
N ASP A 327 -79.87 42.54 -87.73
CA ASP A 327 -78.61 42.05 -88.31
C ASP A 327 -77.39 42.50 -87.50
N VAL A 328 -77.37 43.74 -87.00
CA VAL A 328 -76.30 44.25 -86.13
C VAL A 328 -76.30 43.57 -84.77
N LEU A 329 -77.47 43.34 -84.15
CA LEU A 329 -77.57 42.60 -82.89
C LEU A 329 -77.20 41.12 -83.06
N THR A 330 -77.58 40.51 -84.18
CA THR A 330 -77.22 39.12 -84.50
C THR A 330 -75.72 38.99 -84.78
N ALA A 331 -75.14 39.93 -85.53
CA ALA A 331 -73.70 39.98 -85.77
C ALA A 331 -72.91 40.31 -84.49
N PHE A 332 -73.44 41.18 -83.63
CA PHE A 332 -72.86 41.51 -82.33
C PHE A 332 -72.93 40.32 -81.38
N MET A 333 -74.08 39.65 -81.26
CA MET A 333 -74.23 38.42 -80.46
C MET A 333 -73.34 37.29 -81.00
N ALA A 334 -73.29 37.08 -82.31
CA ALA A 334 -72.40 36.07 -82.90
C ALA A 334 -70.92 36.39 -82.65
N LYS A 335 -70.51 37.66 -82.71
CA LYS A 335 -69.13 38.08 -82.42
C LYS A 335 -68.82 38.01 -80.93
N LEU A 336 -69.77 38.31 -80.04
CA LEU A 336 -69.65 38.15 -78.58
C LEU A 336 -69.53 36.67 -78.24
N ASP A 337 -70.40 35.81 -78.77
CA ASP A 337 -70.39 34.37 -78.50
C ASP A 337 -69.12 33.70 -79.04
N THR A 338 -68.64 34.13 -80.21
CA THR A 338 -67.37 33.63 -80.76
C THR A 338 -66.15 34.16 -79.98
N THR A 339 -66.08 35.47 -79.73
CA THR A 339 -64.89 36.10 -79.14
C THR A 339 -64.82 35.86 -77.64
N PHE A 340 -65.89 36.11 -76.89
CA PHE A 340 -65.93 35.81 -75.46
C PHE A 340 -66.06 34.32 -75.20
N GLY A 341 -66.78 33.54 -76.01
CA GLY A 341 -66.85 32.08 -75.84
C GLY A 341 -65.50 31.39 -76.05
N GLN A 342 -64.74 31.76 -77.09
CA GLN A 342 -63.38 31.23 -77.28
C GLN A 342 -62.40 31.72 -76.21
N GLN A 343 -62.41 33.00 -75.83
CA GLN A 343 -61.50 33.50 -74.79
C GLN A 343 -61.81 32.92 -73.40
N PHE A 344 -63.09 32.70 -73.08
CA PHE A 344 -63.49 32.13 -71.79
C PHE A 344 -63.18 30.63 -71.71
N ASN A 345 -63.34 29.88 -72.80
CA ASN A 345 -62.89 28.49 -72.87
C ASN A 345 -61.37 28.38 -72.78
N ASN A 346 -60.61 29.26 -73.44
CA ASN A 346 -59.15 29.29 -73.31
C ASN A 346 -58.70 29.65 -71.89
N LEU A 347 -59.37 30.60 -71.21
CA LEU A 347 -59.09 30.94 -69.82
C LEU A 347 -59.42 29.78 -68.87
N ASN A 348 -60.52 29.06 -69.12
CA ASN A 348 -60.91 27.90 -68.32
C ASN A 348 -59.93 26.73 -68.50
N ASP A 349 -59.45 26.49 -69.73
CA ASP A 349 -58.41 25.51 -70.01
C ASP A 349 -57.06 25.90 -69.39
N MET A 350 -56.68 27.17 -69.46
CA MET A 350 -55.43 27.66 -68.87
C MET A 350 -55.47 27.61 -67.34
N MET A 351 -56.61 27.95 -66.74
CA MET A 351 -56.82 27.88 -65.29
C MET A 351 -56.89 26.42 -64.82
N GLY A 352 -57.52 25.53 -65.59
CA GLY A 352 -57.52 24.08 -65.37
C GLY A 352 -56.12 23.45 -65.48
N GLN A 353 -55.33 23.85 -66.47
CA GLN A 353 -53.93 23.43 -66.62
C GLN A 353 -53.04 23.97 -65.50
N THR A 354 -53.27 25.20 -65.04
CA THR A 354 -52.51 25.80 -63.93
C THR A 354 -52.81 25.11 -62.60
N VAL A 355 -54.08 24.81 -62.33
CA VAL A 355 -54.50 24.02 -61.15
C VAL A 355 -53.93 22.60 -61.21
N GLY A 356 -53.95 21.97 -62.39
CA GLY A 356 -53.33 20.66 -62.61
C GLY A 356 -51.81 20.67 -62.42
N ALA A 357 -51.11 21.70 -62.89
CA ALA A 357 -49.67 21.86 -62.71
C ALA A 357 -49.30 22.07 -61.22
N ILE A 358 -50.07 22.87 -60.49
CA ILE A 358 -49.88 23.09 -59.04
C ILE A 358 -50.15 21.81 -58.24
N GLN A 359 -51.21 21.05 -58.56
CA GLN A 359 -51.49 19.76 -57.92
C GLN A 359 -50.39 18.72 -58.21
N THR A 360 -49.87 18.72 -59.44
CA THR A 360 -48.79 17.81 -59.83
C THR A 360 -47.47 18.16 -59.13
N MET A 361 -47.16 19.45 -58.99
CA MET A 361 -46.00 19.93 -58.24
C MET A 361 -46.10 19.57 -56.75
N GLN A 362 -47.29 19.70 -56.16
CA GLN A 362 -47.54 19.33 -54.76
C GLN A 362 -47.38 17.81 -54.54
N SER A 363 -47.83 17.00 -55.50
CA SER A 363 -47.64 15.54 -55.48
C SER A 363 -46.15 15.16 -55.66
N GLY A 364 -45.43 15.82 -56.57
CA GLY A 364 -43.99 15.62 -56.77
C GLY A 364 -43.16 15.96 -55.53
N PHE A 365 -43.48 17.05 -54.82
CA PHE A 365 -42.85 17.37 -53.55
C PHE A 365 -43.15 16.36 -52.44
N SER A 366 -44.39 15.86 -52.37
CA SER A 366 -44.75 14.83 -51.39
C SER A 366 -44.02 13.51 -51.66
N ALA A 367 -43.87 13.12 -52.92
CA ALA A 367 -43.12 11.93 -53.32
C ALA A 367 -41.63 12.06 -52.98
N LEU A 368 -41.04 13.23 -53.26
CA LEU A 368 -39.62 13.50 -52.98
C LEU A 368 -39.32 13.52 -51.46
N LEU A 369 -40.24 14.05 -50.64
CA LEU A 369 -40.16 13.98 -49.18
C LEU A 369 -40.30 12.55 -48.64
N GLN A 370 -41.13 11.72 -49.27
CA GLN A 370 -41.31 10.32 -48.89
C GLN A 370 -40.09 9.47 -49.26
N ASP A 371 -39.51 9.67 -50.45
CA ASP A 371 -38.27 9.01 -50.87
C ASP A 371 -37.10 9.38 -49.96
N MET A 372 -36.98 10.65 -49.55
CA MET A 372 -35.97 11.12 -48.58
C MET A 372 -36.11 10.45 -47.20
N ARG A 373 -37.35 10.28 -46.71
CA ARG A 373 -37.62 9.55 -45.46
C ARG A 373 -37.25 8.08 -45.58
N GLN A 374 -37.63 7.43 -46.68
CA GLN A 374 -37.38 6.00 -46.86
C GLN A 374 -35.89 5.70 -47.05
N VAL A 375 -35.15 6.51 -47.80
CA VAL A 375 -33.68 6.39 -47.91
C VAL A 375 -33.00 6.61 -46.56
N SER A 376 -33.53 7.52 -45.73
CA SER A 376 -33.02 7.74 -44.37
C SER A 376 -33.29 6.52 -43.46
N ASP A 377 -34.46 5.91 -43.54
CA ASP A 377 -34.80 4.71 -42.77
C ASP A 377 -34.00 3.48 -43.23
N ASP A 378 -33.85 3.27 -44.55
CA ASP A 378 -33.04 2.19 -45.13
C ASP A 378 -31.55 2.33 -44.75
N SER A 379 -31.03 3.56 -44.73
CA SER A 379 -29.65 3.86 -44.27
C SER A 379 -29.48 3.62 -42.76
N ARG A 380 -30.49 3.98 -41.95
CA ARG A 380 -30.50 3.72 -40.50
C ARG A 380 -30.54 2.23 -40.20
N GLN A 381 -31.32 1.47 -40.98
CA GLN A 381 -31.45 0.03 -40.84
C GLN A 381 -30.20 -0.72 -41.31
N GLY A 382 -29.59 -0.31 -42.43
CA GLY A 382 -28.31 -0.84 -42.90
C GLY A 382 -27.17 -0.57 -41.91
N SER A 383 -27.13 0.62 -41.31
CA SER A 383 -26.17 0.96 -40.25
C SER A 383 -26.38 0.13 -38.98
N ALA A 384 -27.64 -0.14 -38.60
CA ALA A 384 -27.97 -0.99 -37.46
C ALA A 384 -27.53 -2.45 -37.68
N GLN A 385 -27.72 -2.98 -38.91
CA GLN A 385 -27.26 -4.32 -39.27
C GLN A 385 -25.73 -4.44 -39.28
N LEU A 386 -25.01 -3.41 -39.76
CA LEU A 386 -23.54 -3.36 -39.70
C LEU A 386 -23.03 -3.37 -38.25
N ILE A 387 -23.69 -2.63 -37.36
CA ILE A 387 -23.35 -2.62 -35.92
C ILE A 387 -23.64 -3.99 -35.28
N GLU A 388 -24.78 -4.61 -35.61
CA GLU A 388 -25.14 -5.95 -35.12
C GLU A 388 -24.13 -7.02 -35.59
N GLN A 389 -23.70 -6.94 -36.85
CA GLN A 389 -22.71 -7.85 -37.43
C GLN A 389 -21.32 -7.63 -36.83
N LEU A 390 -20.90 -6.38 -36.62
CA LEU A 390 -19.65 -6.04 -35.92
C LEU A 390 -19.64 -6.55 -34.47
N LEU A 391 -20.76 -6.42 -33.75
CA LEU A 391 -20.89 -6.93 -32.38
C LEU A 391 -20.85 -8.47 -32.35
N SER A 392 -21.44 -9.13 -33.34
CA SER A 392 -21.39 -10.59 -33.49
C SER A 392 -19.96 -11.09 -33.80
N GLU A 393 -19.27 -10.44 -34.73
CA GLU A 393 -17.88 -10.76 -35.08
C GLU A 393 -16.91 -10.46 -33.93
N MET A 394 -17.09 -9.34 -33.20
CA MET A 394 -16.32 -9.07 -31.98
C MET A 394 -16.54 -10.15 -30.93
N LYS A 395 -17.79 -10.58 -30.72
CA LYS A 395 -18.11 -11.63 -29.74
C LYS A 395 -17.50 -12.98 -30.13
N SER A 396 -17.52 -13.31 -31.43
CA SER A 396 -16.84 -14.48 -31.98
C SER A 396 -15.32 -14.41 -31.79
N GLY A 397 -14.70 -13.27 -32.13
CA GLY A 397 -13.27 -13.03 -31.95
C GLY A 397 -12.84 -13.09 -30.49
N GLN A 398 -13.65 -12.54 -29.59
CA GLN A 398 -13.41 -12.56 -28.15
C GLN A 398 -13.52 -13.99 -27.57
N GLN A 399 -14.49 -14.79 -28.04
CA GLN A 399 -14.59 -16.21 -27.67
C GLN A 399 -13.42 -17.03 -28.21
N ALA A 400 -12.94 -16.78 -29.44
CA ALA A 400 -11.77 -17.43 -30.01
C ALA A 400 -10.47 -17.05 -29.27
N MET A 401 -10.37 -15.80 -28.81
CA MET A 401 -9.26 -15.33 -27.97
C MET A 401 -9.29 -15.98 -26.58
N GLN A 402 -10.47 -16.14 -26.00
CA GLN A 402 -10.66 -16.75 -24.69
C GLN A 402 -10.42 -18.27 -24.73
N ALA A 403 -10.83 -18.95 -25.81
CA ALA A 403 -10.49 -20.34 -26.08
C ALA A 403 -8.98 -20.52 -26.29
N GLY A 404 -8.35 -19.65 -27.09
CA GLY A 404 -6.89 -19.68 -27.31
C GLY A 404 -6.08 -19.44 -26.04
N MET A 405 -6.55 -18.58 -25.14
CA MET A 405 -5.93 -18.33 -23.84
C MET A 405 -6.10 -19.50 -22.86
N ASN A 406 -7.23 -20.20 -22.92
CA ASN A 406 -7.46 -21.42 -22.15
C ASN A 406 -6.60 -22.59 -22.66
N ASP A 407 -6.44 -22.74 -23.98
CA ASP A 407 -5.52 -23.71 -24.59
C ASP A 407 -4.05 -23.38 -24.28
N MET A 408 -3.68 -22.10 -24.25
CA MET A 408 -2.35 -21.65 -23.86
C MET A 408 -2.06 -21.97 -22.39
N LEU A 409 -3.02 -21.74 -21.48
CA LEU A 409 -2.93 -22.10 -20.07
C LEU A 409 -2.82 -23.61 -19.86
N THR A 410 -3.62 -24.39 -20.59
CA THR A 410 -3.60 -25.86 -20.52
C THR A 410 -2.29 -26.41 -21.08
N SER A 411 -1.77 -25.83 -22.16
CA SER A 411 -0.49 -26.19 -22.77
C SER A 411 0.71 -25.80 -21.91
N LEU A 412 0.66 -24.65 -21.23
CA LEU A 412 1.67 -24.23 -20.24
C LEU A 412 1.64 -25.13 -19.00
N GLN A 413 0.47 -25.46 -18.47
CA GLN A 413 0.33 -26.39 -17.34
C GLN A 413 0.84 -27.81 -17.69
N ALA A 414 0.53 -28.31 -18.90
CA ALA A 414 1.03 -29.59 -19.38
C ALA A 414 2.55 -29.57 -19.62
N SER A 415 3.10 -28.45 -20.10
CA SER A 415 4.55 -28.27 -20.27
C SER A 415 5.27 -28.23 -18.92
N VAL A 416 4.71 -27.54 -17.93
CA VAL A 416 5.26 -27.49 -16.55
C VAL A 416 5.17 -28.85 -15.85
N ALA A 417 4.09 -29.59 -16.02
CA ALA A 417 3.95 -30.95 -15.48
C ALA A 417 4.95 -31.93 -16.10
N LYS A 418 5.31 -31.76 -17.38
CA LYS A 418 6.24 -32.63 -18.10
C LYS A 418 7.71 -32.23 -17.92
N ILE A 419 7.99 -30.96 -17.59
CA ILE A 419 9.32 -30.46 -17.17
C ILE A 419 9.80 -31.14 -15.87
N GLY A 420 8.88 -31.56 -14.99
CA GLY A 420 9.22 -32.30 -13.77
C GLY A 420 9.60 -33.78 -13.98
N ALA A 421 9.32 -34.37 -15.15
CA ALA A 421 9.45 -35.80 -15.38
C ALA A 421 10.58 -36.21 -16.35
N GLU A 422 11.02 -35.34 -17.27
CA GLU A 422 12.05 -35.66 -18.28
C GLU A 422 13.08 -34.53 -18.40
N GLY A 423 14.10 -34.56 -17.54
CA GLY A 423 15.10 -33.50 -17.33
C GLY A 423 16.18 -33.32 -18.40
N GLU A 424 16.04 -33.78 -19.64
CA GLU A 424 17.13 -33.70 -20.64
C GLU A 424 16.67 -33.44 -22.09
N GLY A 425 15.68 -32.55 -22.26
CA GLY A 425 15.22 -32.16 -23.61
C GLY A 425 14.22 -31.00 -23.64
N ALA A 426 14.11 -30.22 -22.57
CA ALA A 426 13.10 -29.17 -22.42
C ALA A 426 13.34 -27.95 -23.34
N GLY A 427 14.61 -27.57 -23.56
CA GLY A 427 14.96 -26.39 -24.36
C GLY A 427 14.65 -26.53 -25.85
N GLU A 428 14.93 -27.69 -26.44
CA GLU A 428 14.72 -27.92 -27.88
C GLU A 428 13.23 -28.05 -28.24
N ARG A 429 12.40 -28.48 -27.28
CA ARG A 429 10.94 -28.57 -27.44
C ARG A 429 10.26 -27.22 -27.21
N MET A 430 10.75 -26.41 -26.27
CA MET A 430 10.28 -25.05 -26.05
C MET A 430 10.60 -24.16 -27.26
N ALA A 431 11.76 -24.33 -27.89
CA ALA A 431 12.10 -23.65 -29.14
C ALA A 431 11.11 -23.99 -30.27
N ARG A 432 10.80 -25.28 -30.49
CA ARG A 432 9.81 -25.71 -31.50
C ARG A 432 8.39 -25.23 -31.19
N GLN A 433 8.02 -25.13 -29.92
CA GLN A 433 6.69 -24.68 -29.52
C GLN A 433 6.53 -23.16 -29.63
N LEU A 434 7.59 -22.40 -29.34
CA LEU A 434 7.67 -20.96 -29.63
C LEU A 434 7.64 -20.71 -31.14
N GLU A 435 8.39 -21.47 -31.93
CA GLU A 435 8.39 -21.40 -33.40
C GLU A 435 6.99 -21.66 -33.98
N LYS A 436 6.27 -22.65 -33.45
CA LYS A 436 4.87 -22.91 -33.83
C LYS A 436 3.92 -21.79 -33.40
N MET A 437 4.12 -21.18 -32.21
CA MET A 437 3.35 -20.02 -31.76
C MET A 437 3.59 -18.78 -32.64
N PHE A 438 4.82 -18.56 -33.08
CA PHE A 438 5.13 -17.47 -34.01
C PHE A 438 4.48 -17.71 -35.38
N ALA A 439 4.52 -18.94 -35.89
CA ALA A 439 3.84 -19.29 -37.14
C ALA A 439 2.31 -19.13 -37.07
N ASP A 440 1.67 -19.54 -35.96
CA ASP A 440 0.22 -19.35 -35.74
C ASP A 440 -0.14 -17.87 -35.51
N SER A 441 0.76 -17.09 -34.90
CA SER A 441 0.57 -15.64 -34.71
C SER A 441 0.69 -14.90 -36.04
N GLU A 442 1.63 -15.27 -36.89
CA GLU A 442 1.80 -14.72 -38.24
C GLU A 442 0.60 -15.06 -39.15
N ALA A 443 0.08 -16.30 -39.05
CA ALA A 443 -1.15 -16.69 -39.74
C ALA A 443 -2.38 -15.90 -39.25
N ARG A 444 -2.48 -15.60 -37.95
CA ARG A 444 -3.52 -14.74 -37.38
C ARG A 444 -3.40 -13.28 -37.82
N GLU A 445 -2.19 -12.74 -37.83
CA GLU A 445 -1.93 -11.36 -38.27
C GLU A 445 -2.29 -11.19 -39.76
N LYS A 446 -1.99 -12.22 -40.58
CA LYS A 446 -2.38 -12.27 -41.99
C LYS A 446 -3.89 -12.39 -42.19
N ALA A 447 -4.57 -13.23 -41.42
CA ALA A 447 -6.04 -13.33 -41.45
C ALA A 447 -6.72 -12.03 -40.98
N GLN A 448 -6.15 -11.34 -40.01
CA GLN A 448 -6.64 -10.05 -39.52
C GLN A 448 -6.42 -8.93 -40.56
N ALA A 449 -5.30 -8.95 -41.28
CA ALA A 449 -5.05 -8.05 -42.40
C ALA A 449 -6.00 -8.31 -43.59
N GLU A 450 -6.28 -9.58 -43.90
CA GLU A 450 -7.29 -9.96 -44.90
C GLU A 450 -8.70 -9.52 -44.49
N HIS A 451 -9.08 -9.68 -43.22
CA HIS A 451 -10.37 -9.18 -42.70
C HIS A 451 -10.47 -7.64 -42.75
N MET A 452 -9.39 -6.92 -42.44
CA MET A 452 -9.35 -5.45 -42.54
C MET A 452 -9.49 -4.99 -43.99
N SER A 453 -8.86 -5.70 -44.93
CA SER A 453 -8.98 -5.43 -46.37
C SER A 453 -10.40 -5.70 -46.87
N ALA A 454 -11.01 -6.82 -46.48
CA ALA A 454 -12.39 -7.16 -46.83
C ALA A 454 -13.41 -6.18 -46.22
N PHE A 455 -13.14 -5.66 -45.01
CA PHE A 455 -13.95 -4.63 -44.37
C PHE A 455 -13.87 -3.28 -45.10
N ILE A 456 -12.67 -2.87 -45.52
CA ILE A 456 -12.47 -1.67 -46.35
C ILE A 456 -13.19 -1.83 -47.69
N GLU A 457 -13.11 -3.00 -48.32
CA GLU A 457 -13.81 -3.31 -49.56
C GLU A 457 -15.34 -3.33 -49.40
N ALA A 458 -15.85 -3.81 -48.26
CA ALA A 458 -17.28 -3.78 -47.94
C ALA A 458 -17.80 -2.36 -47.68
N ILE A 459 -17.04 -1.51 -46.99
CA ILE A 459 -17.38 -0.08 -46.83
C ILE A 459 -17.33 0.62 -48.18
N GLN A 460 -16.30 0.37 -48.99
CA GLN A 460 -16.14 0.98 -50.29
C GLN A 460 -17.29 0.58 -51.24
N ASN A 461 -17.68 -0.70 -51.25
CA ASN A 461 -18.84 -1.17 -52.01
C ASN A 461 -20.16 -0.61 -51.48
N SER A 462 -20.36 -0.50 -50.17
CA SER A 462 -21.58 0.08 -49.58
C SER A 462 -21.73 1.57 -49.87
N VAL A 463 -20.64 2.34 -49.76
CA VAL A 463 -20.60 3.76 -50.12
C VAL A 463 -20.83 3.94 -51.62
N GLN A 464 -20.20 3.11 -52.46
CA GLN A 464 -20.35 3.15 -53.91
C GLN A 464 -21.77 2.75 -54.34
N GLN A 465 -22.40 1.77 -53.69
CA GLN A 465 -23.77 1.35 -53.94
C GLN A 465 -24.79 2.38 -53.44
N GLY A 466 -24.57 3.01 -52.29
CA GLY A 466 -25.39 4.11 -51.78
C GLY A 466 -25.29 5.37 -52.64
N GLN A 467 -24.09 5.67 -53.15
CA GLN A 467 -23.84 6.80 -54.05
C GLN A 467 -24.41 6.56 -55.46
N SER A 468 -24.31 5.33 -55.98
CA SER A 468 -24.94 4.93 -57.25
C SER A 468 -26.47 4.91 -57.16
N ALA A 469 -27.07 4.36 -56.09
CA ALA A 469 -28.52 4.36 -55.91
C ALA A 469 -29.08 5.77 -55.70
N THR A 470 -28.33 6.64 -55.02
CA THR A 470 -28.68 8.06 -54.88
C THR A 470 -28.56 8.79 -56.22
N MET A 471 -27.49 8.55 -56.98
CA MET A 471 -27.32 9.10 -58.34
C MET A 471 -28.40 8.62 -59.31
N GLU A 472 -28.80 7.35 -59.25
CA GLU A 472 -29.85 6.77 -60.10
C GLU A 472 -31.24 7.33 -59.75
N LYS A 473 -31.59 7.41 -58.46
CA LYS A 473 -32.85 8.05 -58.04
C LYS A 473 -32.86 9.56 -58.31
N MET A 474 -31.72 10.24 -58.14
CA MET A 474 -31.57 11.67 -58.47
C MET A 474 -31.67 11.89 -59.98
N ALA A 475 -31.05 11.03 -60.79
CA ALA A 475 -31.17 11.05 -62.24
C ALA A 475 -32.62 10.81 -62.68
N ASN A 476 -33.32 9.83 -62.11
CA ASN A 476 -34.73 9.57 -62.41
C ASN A 476 -35.66 10.72 -62.00
N SER A 477 -35.39 11.38 -60.87
CA SER A 477 -36.14 12.58 -60.43
C SER A 477 -35.82 13.81 -61.30
N VAL A 478 -34.57 13.97 -61.72
CA VAL A 478 -34.14 15.04 -62.65
C VAL A 478 -34.68 14.79 -64.06
N GLU A 479 -34.80 13.54 -64.50
CA GLU A 479 -35.40 13.14 -65.77
C GLU A 479 -36.93 13.33 -65.75
N ALA A 480 -37.60 13.04 -64.64
CA ALA A 480 -39.02 13.35 -64.45
C ALA A 480 -39.30 14.86 -64.43
N LEU A 481 -38.47 15.65 -63.72
CA LEU A 481 -38.52 17.11 -63.75
C LEU A 481 -38.17 17.67 -65.13
N GLY A 482 -37.20 17.06 -65.83
CA GLY A 482 -36.79 17.41 -67.18
C GLY A 482 -37.87 17.13 -68.23
N GLY A 483 -38.63 16.04 -68.09
CA GLY A 483 -39.79 15.74 -68.92
C GLY A 483 -40.94 16.73 -68.72
N GLN A 484 -41.19 17.16 -67.47
CA GLN A 484 -42.20 18.18 -67.16
C GLN A 484 -41.79 19.57 -67.65
N LEU A 485 -40.53 19.97 -67.45
CA LEU A 485 -39.97 21.22 -67.96
C LEU A 485 -39.91 21.24 -69.49
N GLY A 486 -39.57 20.12 -70.13
CA GLY A 486 -39.59 19.97 -71.59
C GLY A 486 -40.98 20.17 -72.20
N SER A 487 -42.04 19.72 -71.51
CA SER A 487 -43.43 19.98 -71.92
C SER A 487 -43.84 21.45 -71.77
N LEU A 488 -43.35 22.14 -70.73
CA LEU A 488 -43.54 23.57 -70.51
C LEU A 488 -42.79 24.41 -71.56
N PHE A 489 -41.55 24.03 -71.90
CA PHE A 489 -40.79 24.70 -72.96
C PHE A 489 -41.41 24.51 -74.35
N GLY A 490 -42.00 23.36 -74.65
CA GLY A 490 -42.77 23.14 -75.89
C GLY A 490 -44.02 24.03 -76.01
N GLN A 491 -44.58 24.50 -74.90
CA GLN A 491 -45.68 25.46 -74.88
C GLN A 491 -45.19 26.92 -75.01
N ILE A 492 -44.02 27.24 -74.44
CA ILE A 492 -43.37 28.57 -74.57
C ILE A 492 -42.85 28.81 -76.00
N ASP A 493 -42.32 27.78 -76.66
CA ASP A 493 -41.80 27.83 -78.05
C ASP A 493 -42.90 28.21 -79.07
N LYS A 494 -44.13 27.74 -78.87
CA LYS A 494 -45.30 28.15 -79.67
C LYS A 494 -45.73 29.59 -79.42
N GLY A 495 -45.54 30.11 -78.20
CA GLY A 495 -45.78 31.53 -77.88
C GLY A 495 -44.73 32.47 -78.48
N GLN A 496 -43.49 32.01 -78.59
CA GLN A 496 -42.37 32.80 -79.11
C GLN A 496 -42.45 33.06 -80.62
N GLN A 497 -43.03 32.13 -81.41
CA GLN A 497 -43.24 32.31 -82.85
C GLN A 497 -44.18 33.47 -83.19
N GLN A 498 -45.12 33.82 -82.30
CA GLN A 498 -46.05 34.92 -82.52
C GLN A 498 -45.49 36.29 -82.10
N ILE A 499 -44.55 36.30 -81.15
CA ILE A 499 -43.82 37.51 -80.71
C ILE A 499 -42.76 37.93 -81.75
N SER A 500 -42.21 36.96 -82.48
CA SER A 500 -41.14 37.14 -83.48
C SER A 500 -41.50 38.09 -84.62
N ALA A 501 -42.78 38.22 -85.00
CA ALA A 501 -43.21 39.13 -86.06
C ALA A 501 -43.19 40.62 -85.65
N ASN A 502 -43.30 40.92 -84.36
CA ASN A 502 -43.32 42.29 -83.84
C ASN A 502 -41.93 42.80 -83.39
N GLN A 503 -40.95 41.89 -83.30
CA GLN A 503 -39.63 42.17 -82.74
C GLN A 503 -38.62 42.69 -83.77
N GLN A 504 -38.95 42.59 -85.06
CA GLN A 504 -38.04 42.94 -86.15
C GLN A 504 -37.86 44.45 -86.33
N ALA A 505 -38.84 45.26 -85.91
CA ALA A 505 -38.71 46.72 -85.86
C ALA A 505 -37.96 47.23 -84.62
N ASN A 506 -38.00 46.47 -83.51
CA ASN A 506 -37.30 46.83 -82.26
C ASN A 506 -35.83 46.35 -82.26
N GLN A 507 -35.51 45.36 -83.10
CA GLN A 507 -34.18 44.73 -83.21
C GLN A 507 -33.08 45.68 -83.69
N GLN A 508 -33.36 46.70 -84.51
CA GLN A 508 -32.31 47.59 -85.01
C GLN A 508 -31.82 48.59 -83.95
N SER A 509 -32.70 49.06 -83.07
CA SER A 509 -32.34 49.91 -81.94
C SER A 509 -31.67 49.10 -80.82
N LEU A 510 -32.18 47.89 -80.56
CA LEU A 510 -31.57 46.95 -79.63
C LEU A 510 -30.19 46.47 -80.12
N HIS A 511 -29.92 46.28 -81.42
CA HIS A 511 -28.61 45.78 -81.86
C HIS A 511 -27.43 46.68 -81.47
N GLU A 512 -27.60 48.01 -81.51
CA GLU A 512 -26.54 48.96 -81.15
C GLU A 512 -26.34 49.10 -79.63
N GLN A 513 -27.41 48.99 -78.84
CA GLN A 513 -27.33 48.96 -77.38
C GLN A 513 -26.86 47.60 -76.86
N THR A 514 -27.34 46.51 -77.46
CA THR A 514 -26.97 45.13 -77.16
C THR A 514 -25.52 44.85 -77.55
N GLN A 515 -24.95 45.38 -78.65
CA GLN A 515 -23.52 45.18 -78.92
C GLN A 515 -22.61 45.85 -77.87
N ARG A 516 -22.99 47.01 -77.33
CA ARG A 516 -22.25 47.66 -76.24
C ARG A 516 -22.43 46.94 -74.91
N VAL A 517 -23.66 46.57 -74.56
CA VAL A 517 -23.95 45.81 -73.34
C VAL A 517 -23.38 44.39 -73.42
N MET A 518 -23.37 43.73 -74.58
CA MET A 518 -22.81 42.38 -74.77
C MET A 518 -21.28 42.41 -74.71
N SER A 519 -20.62 43.49 -75.12
CA SER A 519 -19.18 43.67 -74.93
C SER A 519 -18.82 43.95 -73.46
N ASP A 520 -19.64 44.72 -72.74
CA ASP A 520 -19.45 44.97 -71.30
C ASP A 520 -19.80 43.74 -70.45
N VAL A 521 -20.83 43.00 -70.83
CA VAL A 521 -21.24 41.73 -70.20
C VAL A 521 -20.27 40.60 -70.53
N ASP A 522 -19.70 40.53 -71.75
CA ASP A 522 -18.65 39.54 -72.06
C ASP A 522 -17.37 39.82 -71.26
N ASN A 523 -16.99 41.08 -71.12
CA ASN A 523 -15.87 41.47 -70.25
C ASN A 523 -16.17 41.22 -68.77
N GLN A 524 -17.37 41.55 -68.28
CA GLN A 524 -17.78 41.28 -66.90
C GLN A 524 -17.92 39.78 -66.63
N ILE A 525 -18.46 38.98 -67.56
CA ILE A 525 -18.56 37.52 -67.43
C ILE A 525 -17.16 36.90 -67.46
N LYS A 526 -16.23 37.37 -68.30
CA LYS A 526 -14.84 36.91 -68.25
C LYS A 526 -14.18 37.23 -66.91
N GLN A 527 -14.35 38.46 -66.42
CA GLN A 527 -13.83 38.85 -65.11
C GLN A 527 -14.48 38.06 -63.97
N LEU A 528 -15.78 37.75 -64.06
CA LEU A 528 -16.51 37.01 -63.03
C LEU A 528 -16.21 35.52 -63.10
N ILE A 529 -16.00 34.93 -64.28
CA ILE A 529 -15.49 33.56 -64.45
C ILE A 529 -14.07 33.45 -63.90
N GLU A 530 -13.19 34.42 -64.17
CA GLU A 530 -11.81 34.42 -63.69
C GLU A 530 -11.75 34.64 -62.16
N THR A 531 -12.61 35.51 -61.63
CA THR A 531 -12.76 35.74 -60.19
C THR A 531 -13.38 34.53 -59.49
N VAL A 532 -14.43 33.92 -60.06
CA VAL A 532 -15.07 32.71 -59.51
C VAL A 532 -14.13 31.51 -59.62
N ALA A 533 -13.35 31.36 -60.69
CA ALA A 533 -12.33 30.32 -60.80
C ALA A 533 -11.21 30.50 -59.75
N SER A 534 -10.72 31.73 -59.59
CA SER A 534 -9.77 32.09 -58.52
C SER A 534 -10.34 31.85 -57.13
N GLN A 535 -11.58 32.25 -56.88
CA GLN A 535 -12.30 32.03 -55.62
C GLN A 535 -12.52 30.54 -55.36
N HIS A 536 -12.91 29.77 -56.38
CA HIS A 536 -13.13 28.33 -56.28
C HIS A 536 -11.81 27.60 -56.00
N GLN A 537 -10.71 28.02 -56.63
CA GLN A 537 -9.38 27.49 -56.35
C GLN A 537 -8.94 27.79 -54.91
N GLY A 538 -9.09 29.05 -54.46
CA GLY A 538 -8.78 29.43 -53.07
C GLY A 538 -9.68 28.74 -52.04
N THR A 539 -10.96 28.51 -52.36
CA THR A 539 -11.91 27.78 -51.51
C THR A 539 -11.59 26.29 -51.47
N THR A 540 -11.16 25.70 -52.58
CA THR A 540 -10.73 24.29 -52.64
C THR A 540 -9.44 24.09 -51.84
N GLU A 541 -8.50 25.04 -51.91
CA GLU A 541 -7.24 24.99 -51.18
C GLU A 541 -7.44 25.18 -49.67
N THR A 542 -8.37 26.06 -49.27
CA THR A 542 -8.77 26.20 -47.86
C THR A 542 -9.55 25.00 -47.35
N LEU A 543 -10.48 24.42 -48.14
CA LEU A 543 -11.17 23.18 -47.78
C LEU A 543 -10.20 22.00 -47.63
N ASN A 544 -9.20 21.89 -48.49
CA ASN A 544 -8.15 20.87 -48.36
C ASN A 544 -7.31 21.07 -47.09
N ARG A 545 -6.90 22.31 -46.78
CA ARG A 545 -6.17 22.60 -45.53
C ARG A 545 -7.03 22.37 -44.29
N LEU A 546 -8.32 22.71 -44.34
CA LEU A 546 -9.27 22.47 -43.26
C LEU A 546 -9.45 20.96 -43.06
N ALA A 547 -9.67 20.20 -44.13
CA ALA A 547 -9.80 18.75 -44.07
C ALA A 547 -8.54 18.10 -43.50
N GLU A 548 -7.35 18.54 -43.91
CA GLU A 548 -6.09 18.00 -43.40
C GLU A 548 -5.86 18.35 -41.92
N GLN A 549 -6.19 19.58 -41.50
CA GLN A 549 -6.16 19.96 -40.09
C GLN A 549 -7.19 19.19 -39.27
N THR A 550 -8.44 19.09 -39.72
CA THR A 550 -9.50 18.34 -39.04
C THR A 550 -9.12 16.87 -38.91
N ASN A 551 -8.50 16.28 -39.94
CA ASN A 551 -8.08 14.88 -39.88
C ASN A 551 -6.96 14.67 -38.84
N ARG A 552 -5.95 15.55 -38.79
CA ARG A 552 -4.93 15.52 -37.72
C ARG A 552 -5.56 15.71 -36.34
N GLN A 553 -6.50 16.63 -36.21
CA GLN A 553 -7.12 16.95 -34.92
C GLN A 553 -8.03 15.82 -34.43
N ILE A 554 -8.72 15.11 -35.33
CA ILE A 554 -9.45 13.88 -35.01
C ILE A 554 -8.46 12.78 -34.57
N GLN A 555 -7.31 12.66 -35.23
CA GLN A 555 -6.27 11.68 -34.89
C GLN A 555 -5.62 11.96 -33.52
N ASP A 556 -5.33 13.23 -33.22
CA ASP A 556 -4.85 13.67 -31.92
C ASP A 556 -5.90 13.49 -30.82
N MET A 557 -7.18 13.72 -31.14
CA MET A 557 -8.30 13.50 -30.22
C MET A 557 -8.53 12.01 -29.95
N GLN A 558 -8.36 11.13 -30.95
CA GLN A 558 -8.36 9.67 -30.78
C GLN A 558 -7.20 9.22 -29.88
N ASN A 559 -5.98 9.72 -30.13
CA ASN A 559 -4.83 9.43 -29.29
C ASN A 559 -5.01 9.96 -27.85
N GLY A 560 -5.61 11.14 -27.69
CA GLY A 560 -5.95 11.72 -26.40
C GLY A 560 -6.99 10.90 -25.64
N ALA A 561 -8.05 10.45 -26.33
CA ALA A 561 -9.09 9.59 -25.77
C ALA A 561 -8.53 8.22 -25.35
N GLU A 562 -7.64 7.62 -26.15
CA GLU A 562 -6.98 6.36 -25.81
C GLU A 562 -6.06 6.51 -24.60
N LYS A 563 -5.29 7.61 -24.52
CA LYS A 563 -4.50 7.91 -23.32
C LYS A 563 -5.37 8.15 -22.08
N MET A 564 -6.52 8.81 -22.22
CA MET A 564 -7.49 8.97 -21.14
C MET A 564 -8.08 7.62 -20.69
N ARG A 565 -8.39 6.73 -21.63
CA ARG A 565 -8.87 5.37 -21.35
C ARG A 565 -7.84 4.57 -20.56
N VAL A 566 -6.58 4.56 -21.02
CA VAL A 566 -5.47 3.88 -20.34
C VAL A 566 -5.19 4.49 -18.96
N ALA A 567 -5.29 5.82 -18.82
CA ALA A 567 -5.15 6.48 -17.53
C ALA A 567 -6.29 6.09 -16.57
N ALA A 568 -7.53 6.01 -17.05
CA ALA A 568 -8.69 5.57 -16.27
C ALA A 568 -8.55 4.11 -15.82
N GLU A 569 -8.13 3.20 -16.70
CA GLU A 569 -7.82 1.80 -16.33
C GLU A 569 -6.72 1.72 -15.27
N ARG A 570 -5.66 2.52 -15.40
CA ARG A 570 -4.59 2.57 -14.39
C ARG A 570 -5.08 3.12 -13.05
N PHE A 571 -5.98 4.10 -13.07
CA PHE A 571 -6.60 4.64 -11.85
C PHE A 571 -7.53 3.63 -11.18
N GLU A 572 -8.33 2.90 -11.96
CA GLU A 572 -9.17 1.82 -11.45
C GLU A 572 -8.32 0.72 -10.81
N HIS A 573 -7.24 0.30 -11.47
CA HIS A 573 -6.32 -0.70 -10.94
C HIS A 573 -5.58 -0.22 -9.69
N ALA A 574 -5.19 1.06 -9.64
CA ALA A 574 -4.63 1.66 -8.43
C ALA A 574 -5.65 1.71 -7.29
N GLY A 575 -6.93 1.99 -7.58
CA GLY A 575 -8.03 1.94 -6.63
C GLY A 575 -8.24 0.54 -6.04
N ASP A 576 -8.22 -0.49 -6.88
CA ASP A 576 -8.28 -1.89 -6.45
C ASP A 576 -7.10 -2.27 -5.55
N MET A 577 -5.89 -1.87 -5.92
CA MET A 577 -4.68 -2.11 -5.12
C MET A 577 -4.73 -1.40 -3.76
N VAL A 578 -5.25 -0.17 -3.70
CA VAL A 578 -5.47 0.56 -2.44
C VAL A 578 -6.53 -0.14 -1.58
N SER A 579 -7.63 -0.60 -2.18
CA SER A 579 -8.65 -1.38 -1.48
C SER A 579 -8.08 -2.68 -0.89
N GLN A 580 -7.26 -3.39 -1.67
CA GLN A 580 -6.56 -4.60 -1.24
C GLN A 580 -5.56 -4.33 -0.11
N ALA A 581 -4.79 -3.24 -0.21
CA ALA A 581 -3.87 -2.81 0.83
C ALA A 581 -4.59 -2.43 2.13
N ASN A 582 -5.78 -1.81 2.03
CA ASN A 582 -6.60 -1.46 3.18
C ASN A 582 -7.15 -2.73 3.87
N HIS A 583 -7.57 -3.73 3.10
CA HIS A 583 -7.94 -5.05 3.63
C HIS A 583 -6.77 -5.76 4.31
N LEU A 584 -5.58 -5.78 3.69
CA LEU A 584 -4.38 -6.33 4.31
C LEU A 584 -4.02 -5.59 5.62
N THR A 585 -4.16 -4.27 5.63
CA THR A 585 -3.88 -3.45 6.82
C THR A 585 -4.85 -3.76 7.95
N ALA A 586 -6.14 -3.94 7.65
CA ALA A 586 -7.13 -4.38 8.62
C ALA A 586 -6.81 -5.78 9.17
N ASP A 587 -6.37 -6.70 8.32
CA ASP A 587 -5.95 -8.06 8.71
C ASP A 587 -4.70 -8.05 9.60
N VAL A 588 -3.70 -7.22 9.27
CA VAL A 588 -2.50 -7.04 10.09
C VAL A 588 -2.87 -6.41 11.44
N LEU A 589 -3.77 -5.43 11.47
CA LEU A 589 -4.22 -4.81 12.71
C LEU A 589 -4.94 -5.83 13.61
N ASN A 590 -5.83 -6.66 13.04
CA ASN A 590 -6.50 -7.73 13.77
C ASN A 590 -5.52 -8.78 14.29
N LYS A 591 -4.53 -9.19 13.48
CA LYS A 591 -3.47 -10.12 13.91
C LYS A 591 -2.57 -9.52 14.99
N ALA A 592 -2.22 -8.24 14.89
CA ALA A 592 -1.43 -7.54 15.89
C ALA A 592 -2.19 -7.41 17.21
N GLN A 593 -3.49 -7.11 17.17
CA GLN A 593 -4.34 -7.05 18.36
C GLN A 593 -4.50 -8.42 19.02
N SER A 594 -4.65 -9.49 18.23
CA SER A 594 -4.69 -10.88 18.70
C SER A 594 -3.36 -11.36 19.28
N ALA A 595 -2.24 -10.94 18.67
CA ALA A 595 -0.91 -11.19 19.21
C ALA A 595 -0.71 -10.43 20.54
N GLY A 596 -1.19 -9.19 20.63
CA GLY A 596 -1.17 -8.39 21.85
C GLY A 596 -1.98 -9.01 22.98
N SER A 597 -3.16 -9.57 22.70
CA SER A 597 -3.95 -10.29 23.72
C SER A 597 -3.25 -11.57 24.18
N SER A 598 -2.67 -12.34 23.24
CA SER A 598 -1.92 -13.56 23.54
C SER A 598 -0.66 -13.26 24.37
N LEU A 599 0.05 -12.17 24.04
CA LEU A 599 1.22 -11.72 24.80
C LEU A 599 0.82 -11.24 26.19
N SER A 600 -0.31 -10.54 26.33
CA SER A 600 -0.84 -10.12 27.63
C SER A 600 -1.19 -11.33 28.51
N LEU A 601 -1.83 -12.36 27.94
CA LEU A 601 -2.11 -13.62 28.62
C LEU A 601 -0.82 -14.34 29.05
N ALA A 602 0.15 -14.47 28.14
CA ALA A 602 1.45 -15.07 28.45
C ALA A 602 2.22 -14.27 29.51
N THR A 603 2.09 -12.95 29.52
CA THR A 603 2.70 -12.07 30.54
C THR A 603 2.04 -12.26 31.90
N SER A 604 0.71 -12.43 31.94
CA SER A 604 -0.03 -12.75 33.15
C SER A 604 0.39 -14.12 33.70
N GLU A 605 0.51 -15.13 32.84
CA GLU A 605 1.04 -16.45 33.22
C GLU A 605 2.47 -16.38 33.73
N LEU A 606 3.38 -15.65 33.05
CA LEU A 606 4.74 -15.45 33.51
C LEU A 606 4.78 -14.74 34.87
N SER A 607 3.91 -13.76 35.10
CA SER A 607 3.77 -13.10 36.42
C SER A 607 3.34 -14.10 37.49
N SER A 608 2.39 -14.98 37.18
CA SER A 608 1.96 -16.07 38.06
C SER A 608 3.10 -17.05 38.35
N VAL A 609 3.85 -17.47 37.33
CA VAL A 609 4.99 -18.39 37.48
C VAL A 609 6.11 -17.74 38.30
N VAL A 610 6.36 -16.44 38.14
CA VAL A 610 7.33 -15.70 38.95
C VAL A 610 6.86 -15.58 40.40
N ALA A 611 5.56 -15.40 40.65
CA ALA A 611 4.98 -15.41 41.99
C ALA A 611 5.11 -16.80 42.63
N ASP A 612 4.79 -17.87 41.91
CA ASP A 612 4.96 -19.25 42.38
C ASP A 612 6.44 -19.58 42.63
N TYR A 613 7.34 -19.11 41.77
CA TYR A 613 8.79 -19.27 41.97
C TYR A 613 9.28 -18.54 43.23
N ARG A 614 8.76 -17.33 43.52
CA ARG A 614 9.05 -16.61 44.77
C ARG A 614 8.54 -17.37 45.98
N ASN A 615 7.30 -17.86 45.94
CA ASN A 615 6.71 -18.66 47.00
C ASN A 615 7.49 -19.96 47.24
N ASN A 616 7.91 -20.63 46.16
CA ASN A 616 8.68 -21.86 46.25
C ASN A 616 10.11 -21.60 46.75
N ARG A 617 10.74 -20.49 46.35
CA ARG A 617 12.03 -20.04 46.91
C ARG A 617 11.90 -19.75 48.41
N GLU A 618 10.82 -19.12 48.84
CA GLU A 618 10.54 -18.85 50.25
C GLU A 618 10.30 -20.16 51.03
N ALA A 619 9.53 -21.10 50.47
CA ALA A 619 9.34 -22.43 51.03
C ALA A 619 10.65 -23.20 51.16
N VAL A 620 11.50 -23.21 50.12
CA VAL A 620 12.84 -23.81 50.15
C VAL A 620 13.73 -23.12 51.17
N SER A 621 13.71 -21.79 51.26
CA SER A 621 14.45 -21.05 52.30
C SER A 621 13.99 -21.44 53.71
N LYS A 622 12.68 -21.63 53.91
CA LYS A 622 12.11 -22.06 55.18
C LYS A 622 12.46 -23.52 55.51
N SER A 623 12.47 -24.40 54.50
CA SER A 623 12.94 -25.78 54.64
C SER A 623 14.44 -25.84 54.94
N ILE A 624 15.26 -25.00 54.31
CA ILE A 624 16.69 -24.88 54.63
C ILE A 624 16.87 -24.40 56.07
N ALA A 625 16.16 -23.35 56.50
CA ALA A 625 16.21 -22.90 57.89
C ALA A 625 15.76 -24.00 58.88
N MET A 626 14.75 -24.80 58.51
CA MET A 626 14.30 -25.92 59.33
C MET A 626 15.34 -27.06 59.36
N LEU A 627 16.07 -27.30 58.27
CA LEU A 627 17.18 -28.26 58.22
C LEU A 627 18.40 -27.77 59.00
N GLU A 628 18.73 -26.48 58.95
CA GLU A 628 19.77 -25.86 59.77
C GLU A 628 19.41 -25.96 61.26
N GLN A 629 18.15 -25.71 61.60
CA GLN A 629 17.65 -25.85 62.97
C GLN A 629 17.65 -27.32 63.42
N LEU A 630 17.30 -28.27 62.53
CA LEU A 630 17.41 -29.70 62.82
C LEU A 630 18.86 -30.10 63.04
N ALA A 631 19.79 -29.65 62.19
CA ALA A 631 21.22 -29.91 62.33
C ALA A 631 21.78 -29.31 63.63
N ALA A 632 21.40 -28.08 63.97
CA ALA A 632 21.77 -27.44 65.24
C ALA A 632 21.21 -28.20 66.45
N ASN A 633 19.95 -28.66 66.37
CA ASN A 633 19.35 -29.51 67.39
C ASN A 633 20.04 -30.87 67.49
N THR A 634 20.43 -31.50 66.38
CA THR A 634 21.16 -32.78 66.40
C THR A 634 22.58 -32.61 66.96
N GLN A 635 23.26 -31.49 66.68
CA GLN A 635 24.56 -31.15 67.27
C GLN A 635 24.44 -30.92 68.78
N SER A 636 23.39 -30.20 69.20
CA SER A 636 23.05 -29.98 70.62
C SER A 636 22.69 -31.30 71.31
N GLU A 637 21.94 -32.18 70.65
CA GLU A 637 21.58 -33.51 71.16
C GLU A 637 22.81 -34.42 71.24
N GLN A 638 23.74 -34.37 70.29
CA GLN A 638 25.02 -35.08 70.38
C GLN A 638 25.87 -34.57 71.56
N THR A 639 25.90 -33.26 71.78
CA THR A 639 26.57 -32.66 72.94
C THR A 639 25.92 -33.12 74.24
N THR A 640 24.59 -33.10 74.29
CA THR A 640 23.80 -33.57 75.44
C THR A 640 23.98 -35.06 75.68
N ARG A 641 24.03 -35.90 74.63
CA ARG A 641 24.31 -37.34 74.72
C ARG A 641 25.74 -37.61 75.20
N SER A 642 26.72 -36.83 74.73
CA SER A 642 28.11 -36.90 75.22
C SER A 642 28.19 -36.55 76.70
N GLN A 643 27.44 -35.53 77.13
CA GLN A 643 27.37 -35.11 78.53
C GLN A 643 26.63 -36.15 79.39
N PHE A 644 25.56 -36.74 78.87
CA PHE A 644 24.84 -37.83 79.53
C PHE A 644 25.69 -39.10 79.68
N ILE A 645 26.52 -39.44 78.69
CA ILE A 645 27.50 -40.53 78.81
C ILE A 645 28.56 -40.20 79.86
N THR A 646 28.97 -38.94 79.97
CA THR A 646 29.91 -38.47 80.99
C THR A 646 29.29 -38.59 82.39
N ASP A 647 28.04 -38.17 82.56
CA ASP A 647 27.28 -38.31 83.80
C ASP A 647 27.03 -39.78 84.14
N LEU A 648 26.71 -40.64 83.17
CA LEU A 648 26.59 -42.09 83.38
C LEU A 648 27.90 -42.71 83.86
N LYS A 649 29.04 -42.27 83.30
CA LYS A 649 30.36 -42.72 83.74
C LYS A 649 30.64 -42.27 85.18
N GLN A 650 30.33 -41.01 85.50
CA GLN A 650 30.47 -40.48 86.86
C GLN A 650 29.53 -41.17 87.87
N HIS A 651 28.30 -41.50 87.45
CA HIS A 651 27.36 -42.27 88.26
C HIS A 651 27.83 -43.72 88.45
N SER A 652 28.45 -44.33 87.44
CA SER A 652 29.05 -45.66 87.55
C SER A 652 30.23 -45.66 88.52
N GLU A 653 31.11 -44.65 88.46
CA GLU A 653 32.21 -44.47 89.42
C GLU A 653 31.70 -44.24 90.85
N ARG A 654 30.64 -43.42 91.02
CA ARG A 654 29.97 -43.24 92.32
C ARG A 654 29.28 -44.51 92.82
N LEU A 655 28.68 -45.30 91.93
CA LEU A 655 28.07 -46.59 92.28
C LEU A 655 29.14 -47.59 92.71
N GLN A 656 30.30 -47.64 92.06
CA GLN A 656 31.44 -48.45 92.51
C GLN A 656 31.94 -47.98 93.87
N SER A 657 32.03 -46.66 94.10
CA SER A 657 32.35 -46.08 95.41
C SER A 657 31.34 -46.51 96.47
N TYR A 658 30.04 -46.38 96.21
CA TYR A 658 28.99 -46.81 97.13
C TYR A 658 28.98 -48.32 97.35
N ASN A 659 29.30 -49.13 96.35
CA ASN A 659 29.41 -50.58 96.53
C ASN A 659 30.59 -50.91 97.46
N ARG A 660 31.72 -50.23 97.29
CA ARG A 660 32.88 -50.36 98.18
C ARG A 660 32.57 -49.89 99.60
N GLU A 661 31.86 -48.77 99.73
CA GLU A 661 31.44 -48.20 101.01
C GLU A 661 30.38 -49.09 101.70
N ALA A 662 29.46 -49.68 100.95
CA ALA A 662 28.49 -50.66 101.43
C ALA A 662 29.16 -51.98 101.85
N GLN A 663 30.23 -52.40 101.17
CA GLN A 663 31.04 -53.55 101.55
C GLN A 663 31.77 -53.29 102.87
N THR A 664 32.38 -52.11 103.03
CA THR A 664 32.97 -51.67 104.31
C THR A 664 31.92 -51.55 105.41
N PHE A 665 30.72 -51.03 105.10
CA PHE A 665 29.61 -50.97 106.04
C PHE A 665 29.15 -52.38 106.46
N MET A 666 29.06 -53.33 105.53
CA MET A 666 28.75 -54.73 105.84
C MET A 666 29.84 -55.40 106.68
N GLU A 667 31.13 -55.13 106.43
CA GLU A 667 32.22 -55.58 107.31
C GLU A 667 32.08 -54.99 108.72
N ASN A 668 31.81 -53.69 108.84
CA ASN A 668 31.60 -53.04 110.14
C ASN A 668 30.37 -53.58 110.87
N VAL A 669 29.26 -53.83 110.16
CA VAL A 669 28.06 -54.46 110.72
C VAL A 669 28.35 -55.88 111.16
N SER A 670 29.15 -56.64 110.39
CA SER A 670 29.58 -57.99 110.77
C SER A 670 30.49 -57.98 112.01
N ASP A 671 31.37 -56.99 112.16
CA ASP A 671 32.24 -56.83 113.34
C ASP A 671 31.42 -56.43 114.59
N VAL A 672 30.43 -55.54 114.43
CA VAL A 672 29.50 -55.14 115.50
C VAL A 672 28.56 -56.28 115.89
N LEU A 673 28.04 -57.05 114.94
CA LEU A 673 27.26 -58.25 115.21
C LEU A 673 28.12 -59.31 115.91
N GLY A 674 29.36 -59.51 115.47
CA GLY A 674 30.33 -60.39 116.13
C GLY A 674 30.54 -60.01 117.59
N LYS A 675 30.89 -58.75 117.87
CA LYS A 675 31.02 -58.22 119.24
C LYS A 675 29.72 -58.31 120.03
N GLY A 676 28.58 -58.02 119.41
CA GLY A 676 27.27 -58.10 120.06
C GLY A 676 26.88 -59.52 120.48
N PHE A 677 27.22 -60.52 119.66
CA PHE A 677 27.02 -61.93 120.02
C PHE A 677 27.99 -62.39 121.11
N GLU A 678 29.22 -61.90 121.10
CA GLU A 678 30.23 -62.21 122.12
C GLU A 678 29.87 -61.59 123.48
N ASP A 679 29.49 -60.30 123.50
CA ASP A 679 28.99 -59.61 124.70
C ASP A 679 27.70 -60.27 125.23
N PHE A 680 26.81 -60.72 124.35
CA PHE A 680 25.61 -61.46 124.75
C PHE A 680 25.96 -62.81 125.38
N SER A 681 26.88 -63.56 124.77
CA SER A 681 27.35 -64.85 125.29
C SER A 681 28.04 -64.68 126.66
N GLU A 682 28.89 -63.67 126.81
CA GLU A 682 29.56 -63.36 128.08
C GLU A 682 28.56 -62.88 129.15
N GLY A 683 27.56 -62.08 128.75
CA GLY A 683 26.48 -61.62 129.61
C GLY A 683 25.58 -62.75 130.11
N VAL A 684 25.20 -63.68 129.23
CA VAL A 684 24.45 -64.89 129.59
C VAL A 684 25.27 -65.79 130.51
N SER A 685 26.56 -65.98 130.22
CA SER A 685 27.48 -66.74 131.08
C SER A 685 27.59 -66.12 132.47
N ARG A 686 27.83 -64.80 132.60
CA ARG A 686 27.87 -64.10 133.90
C ARG A 686 26.56 -64.20 134.66
N SER A 687 25.42 -64.12 133.97
CA SER A 687 24.10 -64.22 134.60
C SER A 687 23.87 -65.63 135.16
N LEU A 688 24.21 -66.67 134.39
CA LEU A 688 24.15 -68.06 134.84
C LEU A 688 25.10 -68.31 136.03
N ASP A 689 26.33 -67.82 135.95
CA ASP A 689 27.34 -68.00 137.01
C ASP A 689 26.93 -67.30 138.32
N LYS A 690 26.34 -66.11 138.22
CA LYS A 690 25.79 -65.37 139.38
C LYS A 690 24.55 -66.05 139.97
N THR A 691 23.73 -66.68 139.13
CA THR A 691 22.50 -67.36 139.58
C THR A 691 22.82 -68.72 140.20
N LEU A 692 23.72 -69.50 139.58
CA LEU A 692 24.26 -70.74 140.13
C LEU A 692 25.05 -70.49 141.42
N GLY A 693 25.89 -69.46 141.47
CA GLY A 693 26.62 -69.08 142.69
C GLY A 693 25.71 -68.67 143.84
N LYS A 694 24.59 -67.98 143.58
CA LYS A 694 23.57 -67.72 144.61
C LYS A 694 22.84 -68.98 145.06
N LEU A 695 22.59 -69.92 144.15
CA LEU A 695 21.98 -71.21 144.48
C LEU A 695 22.90 -72.06 145.37
N ASP A 696 24.20 -72.09 145.08
CA ASP A 696 25.22 -72.78 145.87
C ASP A 696 25.34 -72.20 147.28
N VAL A 697 25.29 -70.86 147.42
CA VAL A 697 25.33 -70.21 148.73
C VAL A 697 24.10 -70.54 149.59
N GLU A 698 22.90 -70.59 149.00
CA GLU A 698 21.69 -70.99 149.72
C GLU A 698 21.67 -72.50 150.04
N MET A 699 22.17 -73.35 149.14
CA MET A 699 22.34 -74.79 149.42
C MET A 699 23.37 -75.05 150.52
N ALA A 700 24.49 -74.34 150.53
CA ALA A 700 25.49 -74.44 151.59
C ALA A 700 24.91 -73.99 152.95
N LYS A 701 24.14 -72.90 153.00
CA LYS A 701 23.42 -72.48 154.22
C LYS A 701 22.46 -73.55 154.73
N ALA A 702 21.69 -74.16 153.84
CA ALA A 702 20.77 -75.24 154.21
C ALA A 702 21.52 -76.48 154.73
N SER A 703 22.64 -76.85 154.10
CA SER A 703 23.51 -77.96 154.54
C SER A 703 24.16 -77.69 155.90
N THR A 704 24.63 -76.48 156.17
CA THR A 704 25.26 -76.13 157.46
C THR A 704 24.24 -76.09 158.59
N LEU A 705 22.99 -75.65 158.33
CA LEU A 705 21.90 -75.73 159.31
C LEU A 705 21.51 -77.17 159.65
N LEU A 706 21.53 -78.07 158.66
CA LEU A 706 21.34 -79.51 158.88
C LEU A 706 22.51 -80.16 159.61
N ALA A 707 23.76 -79.82 159.27
CA ALA A 707 24.96 -80.32 159.94
C ALA A 707 25.03 -79.90 161.41
N GLY A 708 24.72 -78.63 161.72
CA GLY A 708 24.66 -78.15 163.12
C GLY A 708 23.58 -78.85 163.94
N SER A 709 22.43 -79.20 163.34
CA SER A 709 21.39 -79.96 164.02
C SER A 709 21.80 -81.42 164.29
N VAL A 710 22.67 -82.00 163.46
CA VAL A 710 23.22 -83.35 163.64
C VAL A 710 24.36 -83.36 164.67
N GLU A 711 25.20 -82.33 164.70
CA GLU A 711 26.27 -82.15 165.68
C GLU A 711 25.72 -81.95 167.10
N GLN A 712 24.62 -81.20 167.24
CA GLN A 712 23.93 -81.03 168.52
C GLN A 712 23.33 -82.34 169.07
N ILE A 713 22.95 -83.28 168.18
CA ILE A 713 22.54 -84.64 168.57
C ILE A 713 23.78 -85.51 168.91
N GLY A 714 24.89 -85.35 168.18
CA GLY A 714 26.14 -86.05 168.44
C GLY A 714 26.81 -85.67 169.77
N GLU A 715 26.78 -84.39 170.14
CA GLU A 715 27.34 -83.90 171.39
C GLU A 715 26.52 -84.35 172.61
N SER A 716 25.18 -84.40 172.48
CA SER A 716 24.29 -85.00 173.48
C SER A 716 24.55 -86.51 173.69
N VAL A 717 25.07 -87.20 172.67
CA VAL A 717 25.50 -88.61 172.76
C VAL A 717 26.91 -88.72 173.35
N SER A 718 27.81 -87.78 173.06
CA SER A 718 29.16 -87.73 173.64
C SER A 718 29.14 -87.37 175.13
N GLU A 719 28.26 -86.47 175.58
CA GLU A 719 28.00 -86.23 177.01
C GLU A 719 27.52 -87.50 177.72
N LEU A 720 26.82 -88.40 177.01
CA LEU A 720 26.37 -89.68 177.55
C LEU A 720 27.51 -90.72 177.62
N ASP A 721 28.41 -90.74 176.62
CA ASP A 721 29.55 -91.69 176.56
C ASP A 721 30.66 -91.33 177.54
N ASP A 722 30.93 -90.04 177.80
CA ASP A 722 31.97 -89.63 178.75
C ASP A 722 31.57 -89.88 180.22
N VAL A 723 30.27 -89.80 180.54
CA VAL A 723 29.71 -90.29 181.81
C VAL A 723 29.87 -91.82 181.95
N LEU A 724 29.90 -92.56 180.84
CA LEU A 724 30.00 -94.03 180.83
C LEU A 724 31.45 -94.56 180.82
N SER A 725 32.42 -93.82 180.24
CA SER A 725 33.75 -94.37 179.94
C SER A 725 34.75 -94.35 181.10
N ARG A 726 34.63 -93.44 182.09
CA ARG A 726 35.60 -93.36 183.21
C ARG A 726 35.01 -93.34 184.62
N VAL A 727 33.96 -94.12 184.72
CA VAL A 727 33.70 -95.09 185.80
C VAL A 727 34.61 -96.34 185.66
N ARG A 728 35.77 -96.23 184.99
CA ARG A 728 36.76 -97.31 184.83
C ARG A 728 38.22 -96.83 184.79
N ALA A 729 38.60 -96.03 185.77
CA ALA A 729 39.88 -96.07 186.50
C ALA A 729 39.77 -95.15 187.72
#